data_AF-A0A7H8T1N0-F1
#
_entry.id   AF-A0A7H8T1N0-F1
#
_cell.length_a   1.000
_cell.length_b   1.000
_cell.length_c   1.000
_cell.angle_alpha   90.00
_cell.angle_beta   90.00
_cell.angle_gamma   90.00
#
_symmetry.space_group_name_H-M   'P 1'
#
loop_
_entity.id
_entity.type
_entity.pdbx_description
1 polymer ?
#
loop_
_entity_poly.entity_id
_entity_poly.type
_entity_poly.pdbx_seq_one_letter_code
_entity_poly.pdbx_strand_id
1 'polypeptide(L)'
;MPIAMTVALAAGLLTATAPTARAAAGATLPFTSVEAESATTTGMKIGPDHTQGTLASEASGRQAVRLNSGQRVEFTAPRAANALNVAYSVPDSQSGSLNVYVNGTKLAKTIAVTSKYSYVDTGWIAGAKTHHFYDNARLLLGQNVQAGDKVALEATNAQVTVDVADFEQVAGAASQPAGSVSVTSKGADPSGQGDSTQAFRDAIASAQGGVVWIPPGEYRLTSSLSGVQNVTLQGAGSWHSVVRSSRFIDQSSSSGGVHIKDFAVIGEVTERVDSNPDNFVNGSLGPNSSVSGMWLQHLKVGLWLMGNNDNLVVENNRFLDMTADGLNLNGNARGVKVRGNFLRNQGDDALAMWSLNAPDVGSSFENNTITQPNLANGIAIYGGTDITVRNNLISDTNALGSGIAISNQKFMDPFHPLSGTITVDGNTLVRTGAMNPNWNHPMGALRVDSYDSAIEAQVKITNTTITDSPYSAFEFVSGGGRGLAAKNVTVDGATVRNTGTVVVQAETQGAATFRNVTATGVGAAGIYNCPYPANSGPFTLTDGGGNSGWSSTWSDCSTWPQPGQSNPDPDPARNLAKGRPATATGSQDVYTPGKAVDGDANSYWESVNNAFPQSLTIDLGSSEAVRRLVLKLPPSSAWGARTQTVTVLGSTDGSNFSTVVGATGYRFDPATGNTVTVALPGGTALRHLRLSVSANTGWPAGQFSEVEAYPTS
;
A
#
# COMPACT_ATOMS: atom_id res chain seq x y z
N MET A 1 11.58 52.28 -50.31
CA MET A 1 12.24 50.99 -50.62
C MET A 1 13.20 50.65 -49.49
N PRO A 2 13.29 49.37 -49.09
CA PRO A 2 13.13 49.00 -47.69
C PRO A 2 14.38 48.49 -46.97
N ILE A 3 14.21 48.54 -45.65
CA ILE A 3 14.94 48.02 -44.49
C ILE A 3 15.41 46.57 -44.69
N ALA A 4 16.71 46.33 -44.46
CA ALA A 4 17.27 44.99 -44.28
C ALA A 4 17.28 44.65 -42.77
N MET A 5 16.51 43.63 -42.41
CA MET A 5 16.43 43.07 -41.05
C MET A 5 17.57 42.07 -40.82
N THR A 6 18.31 42.31 -39.74
CA THR A 6 19.29 41.39 -39.16
C THR A 6 18.56 40.28 -38.40
N VAL A 7 18.76 39.02 -38.80
CA VAL A 7 18.25 37.85 -38.08
C VAL A 7 19.30 37.41 -37.07
N ALA A 8 19.03 37.60 -35.78
CA ALA A 8 19.79 37.01 -34.68
C ALA A 8 19.15 35.66 -34.31
N LEU A 9 19.88 34.56 -34.52
CA LEU A 9 19.52 33.23 -34.05
C LEU A 9 19.78 33.15 -32.54
N ALA A 10 18.73 33.17 -31.72
CA ALA A 10 18.83 32.84 -30.31
C ALA A 10 18.74 31.32 -30.13
N ALA A 11 19.86 30.69 -29.75
CA ALA A 11 19.88 29.30 -29.32
C ALA A 11 19.19 29.20 -27.95
N GLY A 12 17.99 28.62 -27.92
CA GLY A 12 17.29 28.30 -26.68
C GLY A 12 17.99 27.16 -25.95
N LEU A 13 18.59 27.47 -24.80
CA LEU A 13 19.03 26.47 -23.83
C LEU A 13 17.80 25.74 -23.26
N LEU A 14 17.60 24.49 -23.67
CA LEU A 14 16.71 23.54 -23.00
C LEU A 14 17.28 23.25 -21.61
N THR A 15 16.82 23.97 -20.60
CA THR A 15 17.02 23.57 -19.20
C THR A 15 16.17 22.34 -18.94
N ALA A 16 16.78 21.15 -18.97
CA ALA A 16 16.17 19.96 -18.41
C ALA A 16 16.00 20.18 -16.90
N THR A 17 14.78 20.49 -16.47
CA THR A 17 14.42 20.49 -15.06
C THR A 17 14.56 19.05 -14.56
N ALA A 18 15.51 18.80 -13.67
CA ALA A 18 15.59 17.53 -12.96
C ALA A 18 14.21 17.23 -12.31
N PRO A 19 13.71 15.99 -12.38
CA PRO A 19 12.44 15.66 -11.74
C PRO A 19 12.57 15.97 -10.25
N THR A 20 11.69 16.84 -9.76
CA THR A 20 11.51 17.08 -8.34
C THR A 20 11.19 15.75 -7.68
N ALA A 21 11.94 15.37 -6.64
CA ALA A 21 11.66 14.19 -5.84
C ALA A 21 10.22 14.31 -5.30
N ARG A 22 9.30 13.52 -5.86
CA ARG A 22 7.88 13.54 -5.50
C ARG A 22 7.71 12.87 -4.13
N ALA A 23 6.85 13.43 -3.29
CA ALA A 23 6.48 12.80 -2.03
C ALA A 23 5.93 11.39 -2.29
N ALA A 24 6.26 10.43 -1.42
CA ALA A 24 5.73 9.07 -1.51
C ALA A 24 4.19 9.09 -1.41
N ALA A 25 3.52 8.26 -2.21
CA ALA A 25 2.07 8.08 -2.11
C ALA A 25 1.70 7.38 -0.80
N GLY A 26 0.46 7.56 -0.37
CA GLY A 26 -0.09 7.01 0.86
C GLY A 26 -0.14 8.00 2.01
N ALA A 27 -0.60 7.50 3.15
CA ALA A 27 -0.67 8.22 4.41
C ALA A 27 0.71 8.33 5.08
N THR A 28 0.98 9.49 5.68
CA THR A 28 2.08 9.63 6.63
C THR A 28 1.65 9.05 7.97
N LEU A 29 2.20 7.89 8.35
CA LEU A 29 1.74 7.11 9.49
C LEU A 29 2.78 7.11 10.63
N PRO A 30 2.34 7.12 11.90
CA PRO A 30 3.25 7.08 13.06
C PRO A 30 3.81 5.66 13.33
N PHE A 31 3.50 4.71 12.46
CA PHE A 31 3.96 3.33 12.53
C PHE A 31 4.68 2.90 11.24
N THR A 32 5.38 1.77 11.31
CA THR A 32 5.96 1.11 10.13
C THR A 32 5.63 -0.37 10.17
N SER A 33 5.07 -0.88 9.07
CA SER A 33 4.72 -2.29 8.87
C SER A 33 5.95 -3.10 8.46
N VAL A 34 6.06 -4.33 8.95
CA VAL A 34 7.08 -5.31 8.56
C VAL A 34 6.38 -6.63 8.26
N GLU A 35 6.49 -7.09 7.02
CA GLU A 35 5.88 -8.35 6.58
C GLU A 35 6.55 -9.54 7.27
N ALA A 36 5.76 -10.49 7.76
CA ALA A 36 6.25 -11.64 8.52
C ALA A 36 7.16 -12.55 7.69
N GLU A 37 6.88 -12.71 6.40
CA GLU A 37 7.69 -13.48 5.47
C GLU A 37 9.06 -12.84 5.20
N SER A 38 9.25 -11.56 5.53
CA SER A 38 10.57 -10.90 5.51
C SER A 38 11.40 -11.16 6.77
N ALA A 39 10.75 -11.60 7.85
CA ALA A 39 11.37 -11.81 9.16
C ALA A 39 11.97 -13.22 9.33
N THR A 40 12.80 -13.38 10.37
CA THR A 40 13.36 -14.70 10.70
C THR A 40 12.27 -15.55 11.35
N THR A 41 12.12 -16.82 10.96
CA THR A 41 11.05 -17.65 11.51
C THR A 41 11.44 -19.12 11.65
N THR A 42 10.84 -19.80 12.62
CA THR A 42 10.83 -21.26 12.74
C THR A 42 9.56 -21.90 12.20
N GLY A 43 8.61 -21.09 11.71
CA GLY A 43 7.37 -21.49 11.07
C GLY A 43 7.52 -21.74 9.57
N MET A 44 6.38 -21.80 8.88
CA MET A 44 6.30 -22.07 7.44
C MET A 44 5.75 -20.85 6.71
N LYS A 45 6.51 -20.33 5.73
CA LYS A 45 6.00 -19.29 4.82
C LYS A 45 4.92 -19.89 3.89
N ILE A 46 3.88 -19.12 3.62
CA ILE A 46 2.84 -19.43 2.63
C ILE A 46 2.84 -18.36 1.53
N GLY A 47 2.29 -18.68 0.37
CA GLY A 47 2.21 -17.77 -0.79
C GLY A 47 3.56 -17.55 -1.51
N PRO A 48 3.60 -16.67 -2.53
CA PRO A 48 2.50 -15.80 -2.95
C PRO A 48 1.39 -16.55 -3.70
N ASP A 49 0.13 -16.20 -3.46
CA ASP A 49 -1.04 -16.72 -4.20
C ASP A 49 -2.09 -15.61 -4.38
N HIS A 50 -2.70 -15.52 -5.57
CA HIS A 50 -3.77 -14.57 -5.89
C HIS A 50 -5.14 -15.27 -6.06
N THR A 51 -5.19 -16.59 -5.87
CA THR A 51 -6.41 -17.38 -6.04
C THR A 51 -7.47 -16.95 -5.03
N GLN A 52 -8.61 -16.47 -5.53
CA GLN A 52 -9.72 -15.99 -4.70
C GLN A 52 -10.15 -17.03 -3.66
N GLY A 53 -10.21 -16.59 -2.39
CA GLY A 53 -10.66 -17.39 -1.26
C GLY A 53 -9.56 -18.26 -0.64
N THR A 54 -8.29 -18.04 -1.00
CA THR A 54 -7.17 -18.68 -0.30
C THR A 54 -6.65 -17.78 0.81
N LEU A 55 -6.09 -18.40 1.85
CA LEU A 55 -5.49 -17.65 2.96
C LEU A 55 -4.36 -16.73 2.47
N ALA A 56 -3.49 -17.22 1.57
CA ALA A 56 -2.40 -16.41 1.02
C ALA A 56 -2.90 -15.23 0.16
N SER A 57 -4.04 -15.35 -0.53
CA SER A 57 -4.59 -14.21 -1.29
C SER A 57 -4.96 -13.02 -0.41
N GLU A 58 -5.38 -13.25 0.83
CA GLU A 58 -5.78 -12.17 1.74
C GLU A 58 -4.65 -11.65 2.65
N ALA A 59 -3.44 -12.19 2.50
CA ALA A 59 -2.27 -11.71 3.23
C ALA A 59 -1.65 -10.48 2.56
N SER A 60 -1.16 -9.50 3.32
CA SER A 60 -0.30 -8.44 2.79
C SER A 60 0.87 -9.05 2.01
N GLY A 61 1.21 -8.49 0.85
CA GLY A 61 2.26 -9.09 0.01
C GLY A 61 1.90 -10.45 -0.61
N ARG A 62 0.68 -10.96 -0.35
CA ARG A 62 0.19 -12.30 -0.69
C ARG A 62 0.90 -13.44 0.02
N GLN A 63 1.65 -13.12 1.08
CA GLN A 63 2.49 -14.07 1.79
C GLN A 63 2.30 -13.89 3.30
N ALA A 64 2.53 -14.95 4.06
CA ALA A 64 2.47 -14.90 5.51
C ALA A 64 3.31 -16.03 6.11
N VAL A 65 3.40 -16.08 7.44
CA VAL A 65 4.12 -17.12 8.17
C VAL A 65 3.17 -17.88 9.10
N ARG A 66 2.96 -19.16 8.81
CA ARG A 66 2.18 -20.07 9.64
C ARG A 66 3.02 -20.66 10.78
N LEU A 67 2.57 -20.44 12.00
CA LEU A 67 3.20 -20.87 13.25
C LEU A 67 2.30 -21.92 13.93
N ASN A 68 2.82 -23.12 14.15
CA ASN A 68 2.24 -24.04 15.14
C ASN A 68 2.70 -23.67 16.54
N SER A 69 2.09 -24.29 17.56
CA SER A 69 2.51 -24.17 18.97
C SER A 69 4.04 -24.31 19.12
N GLY A 70 4.67 -23.34 19.78
CA GLY A 70 6.11 -23.27 20.01
C GLY A 70 6.93 -22.72 18.83
N GLN A 71 6.33 -22.46 17.67
CA GLN A 71 7.00 -21.79 16.55
C GLN A 71 6.84 -20.27 16.67
N ARG A 72 7.81 -19.54 16.12
CA ARG A 72 7.84 -18.08 16.21
C ARG A 72 8.29 -17.39 14.92
N VAL A 73 7.92 -16.13 14.80
CA VAL A 73 8.50 -15.17 13.85
C VAL A 73 9.16 -14.05 14.65
N GLU A 74 10.38 -13.66 14.28
CA GLU A 74 11.20 -12.67 14.96
C GLU A 74 11.53 -11.50 14.03
N PHE A 75 10.87 -10.39 14.31
CA PHE A 75 11.02 -9.14 13.60
C PHE A 75 12.24 -8.37 14.12
N THR A 76 12.85 -7.61 13.23
CA THR A 76 13.77 -6.53 13.62
C THR A 76 12.97 -5.24 13.60
N ALA A 77 12.84 -4.56 14.75
CA ALA A 77 12.08 -3.34 14.87
C ALA A 77 12.63 -2.29 13.86
N PRO A 78 11.79 -1.71 12.99
CA PRO A 78 12.25 -0.81 11.93
C PRO A 78 12.49 0.62 12.44
N ARG A 79 11.97 0.95 13.62
CA ARG A 79 11.98 2.27 14.25
C ARG A 79 11.77 2.14 15.76
N ALA A 80 11.90 3.25 16.47
CA ALA A 80 11.43 3.33 17.85
C ALA A 80 9.93 3.02 17.92
N ALA A 81 9.54 2.16 18.86
CA ALA A 81 8.16 1.76 19.08
C ALA A 81 7.92 1.35 20.53
N ASN A 82 6.68 1.47 21.01
CA ASN A 82 6.23 0.95 22.30
C ASN A 82 4.89 0.23 22.20
N ALA A 83 4.39 0.06 20.98
CA ALA A 83 3.16 -0.61 20.67
C ALA A 83 3.33 -1.46 19.41
N LEU A 84 2.57 -2.55 19.36
CA LEU A 84 2.53 -3.47 18.24
C LEU A 84 1.07 -3.67 17.82
N ASN A 85 0.79 -3.62 16.53
CA ASN A 85 -0.42 -4.18 15.93
C ASN A 85 -0.04 -5.31 14.99
N VAL A 86 -0.75 -6.42 15.02
CA VAL A 86 -0.41 -7.62 14.25
C VAL A 86 -1.63 -8.06 13.47
N ALA A 87 -1.50 -8.14 12.14
CA ALA A 87 -2.47 -8.84 11.32
C ALA A 87 -2.16 -10.34 11.35
N TYR A 88 -3.19 -11.14 11.63
CA TYR A 88 -3.04 -12.58 11.80
C TYR A 88 -4.31 -13.32 11.39
N SER A 89 -4.19 -14.62 11.18
CA SER A 89 -5.33 -15.53 11.04
C SER A 89 -5.13 -16.74 11.94
N VAL A 90 -6.21 -17.22 12.56
CA VAL A 90 -6.27 -18.51 13.25
C VAL A 90 -7.40 -19.32 12.64
N PRO A 91 -7.37 -20.67 12.68
CA PRO A 91 -8.44 -21.48 12.12
C PRO A 91 -9.81 -21.08 12.64
N ASP A 92 -10.84 -21.22 11.80
CA ASP A 92 -12.20 -20.86 12.15
C ASP A 92 -12.68 -21.56 13.44
N SER A 93 -13.50 -20.85 14.21
CA SER A 93 -13.96 -21.18 15.55
C SER A 93 -12.85 -21.42 16.60
N GLN A 94 -11.61 -20.98 16.35
CA GLN A 94 -10.50 -21.09 17.31
C GLN A 94 -10.06 -19.74 17.85
N SER A 95 -9.46 -19.78 19.03
CA SER A 95 -8.77 -18.65 19.64
C SER A 95 -7.53 -19.13 20.38
N GLY A 96 -6.60 -18.22 20.62
CA GLY A 96 -5.34 -18.52 21.28
C GLY A 96 -4.59 -17.26 21.68
N SER A 97 -3.28 -17.39 21.81
CA SER A 97 -2.41 -16.27 22.12
C SER A 97 -1.02 -16.39 21.48
N LEU A 98 -0.47 -15.22 21.14
CA LEU A 98 0.93 -15.05 20.79
C LEU A 98 1.69 -14.53 22.03
N ASN A 99 2.68 -15.28 22.48
CA ASN A 99 3.69 -14.75 23.39
C ASN A 99 4.49 -13.69 22.66
N VAL A 100 4.81 -12.59 23.35
CA VAL A 100 5.66 -11.53 22.82
C VAL A 100 6.99 -11.54 23.57
N TYR A 101 8.08 -11.49 22.82
CA TYR A 101 9.43 -11.37 23.36
C TYR A 101 10.08 -10.09 22.85
N VAL A 102 10.82 -9.40 23.71
CA VAL A 102 11.69 -8.28 23.33
C VAL A 102 13.11 -8.66 23.70
N ASN A 103 14.01 -8.68 22.70
CA ASN A 103 15.41 -9.08 22.85
C ASN A 103 15.56 -10.42 23.60
N GLY A 104 14.74 -11.40 23.23
CA GLY A 104 14.73 -12.74 23.83
C GLY A 104 14.03 -12.85 25.19
N THR A 105 13.61 -11.74 25.80
CA THR A 105 12.89 -11.75 27.09
C THR A 105 11.39 -11.73 26.87
N LYS A 106 10.68 -12.73 27.43
CA LYS A 106 9.22 -12.83 27.33
C LYS A 106 8.55 -11.70 28.11
N LEU A 107 7.57 -11.04 27.50
CA LEU A 107 6.72 -10.07 28.18
C LEU A 107 5.64 -10.77 29.00
N ALA A 108 5.18 -10.12 30.07
CA ALA A 108 4.08 -10.64 30.89
C ALA A 108 2.74 -10.66 30.13
N LYS A 109 2.53 -9.70 29.21
CA LYS A 109 1.34 -9.63 28.36
C LYS A 109 1.55 -10.42 27.08
N THR A 110 0.49 -11.07 26.63
CA THR A 110 0.38 -11.76 25.35
C THR A 110 -0.59 -11.04 24.43
N ILE A 111 -0.53 -11.30 23.14
CA ILE A 111 -1.56 -10.85 22.18
C ILE A 111 -2.61 -11.94 22.10
N ALA A 112 -3.86 -11.62 22.42
CA ALA A 112 -4.98 -12.53 22.19
C ALA A 112 -5.28 -12.58 20.70
N VAL A 113 -5.48 -13.79 20.17
CA VAL A 113 -5.81 -14.04 18.77
C VAL A 113 -7.09 -14.87 18.68
N THR A 114 -7.96 -14.58 17.72
CA THR A 114 -9.29 -15.19 17.59
C THR A 114 -9.76 -15.18 16.15
N SER A 115 -10.57 -16.16 15.76
CA SER A 115 -11.28 -16.15 14.48
C SER A 115 -12.66 -15.49 14.57
N LYS A 116 -13.06 -15.01 15.76
CA LYS A 116 -14.43 -14.51 16.03
C LYS A 116 -14.92 -13.49 15.00
N TYR A 117 -14.03 -12.62 14.54
CA TYR A 117 -14.34 -11.53 13.61
C TYR A 117 -13.95 -11.85 12.17
N SER A 118 -13.49 -13.07 11.89
CA SER A 118 -13.00 -13.54 10.60
C SER A 118 -13.99 -14.50 9.94
N TYR A 119 -13.69 -14.97 8.72
CA TYR A 119 -14.49 -15.97 7.98
C TYR A 119 -15.91 -15.49 7.67
N VAL A 120 -16.00 -14.34 7.00
CA VAL A 120 -17.28 -13.72 6.62
C VAL A 120 -17.79 -14.32 5.32
N ASP A 121 -19.09 -14.65 5.29
CA ASP A 121 -19.82 -15.06 4.10
C ASP A 121 -20.78 -13.96 3.63
N THR A 122 -20.77 -13.67 2.33
CA THR A 122 -21.64 -12.68 1.69
C THR A 122 -22.34 -13.28 0.46
N GLY A 123 -22.97 -14.44 0.62
CA GLY A 123 -23.52 -15.22 -0.51
C GLY A 123 -24.55 -14.52 -1.42
N TRP A 124 -25.07 -13.35 -1.02
CA TRP A 124 -25.91 -12.50 -1.88
C TRP A 124 -25.11 -11.63 -2.86
N ILE A 125 -23.80 -11.48 -2.65
CA ILE A 125 -22.87 -10.82 -3.58
C ILE A 125 -22.40 -11.88 -4.58
N ALA A 126 -22.88 -11.75 -5.82
CA ALA A 126 -22.53 -12.69 -6.89
C ALA A 126 -21.01 -12.84 -7.05
N GLY A 127 -20.52 -14.08 -7.03
CA GLY A 127 -19.10 -14.38 -7.21
C GLY A 127 -18.23 -14.23 -5.95
N ALA A 128 -18.76 -13.71 -4.84
CA ALA A 128 -18.04 -13.72 -3.57
C ALA A 128 -17.86 -15.16 -3.04
N LYS A 129 -16.78 -15.37 -2.28
CA LYS A 129 -16.53 -16.58 -1.51
C LYS A 129 -16.41 -16.19 -0.03
N THR A 130 -16.32 -17.16 0.88
CA THR A 130 -15.85 -16.90 2.24
C THR A 130 -14.54 -16.13 2.18
N HIS A 131 -14.43 -15.08 2.98
CA HIS A 131 -13.33 -14.13 2.96
C HIS A 131 -13.11 -13.57 4.37
N HIS A 132 -12.30 -12.52 4.49
CA HIS A 132 -12.01 -11.86 5.77
C HIS A 132 -11.30 -12.81 6.74
N PHE A 133 -10.27 -13.53 6.25
CA PHE A 133 -9.58 -14.57 7.02
C PHE A 133 -8.66 -14.03 8.10
N TYR A 134 -8.24 -12.78 7.94
CA TYR A 134 -7.34 -12.09 8.87
C TYR A 134 -8.12 -11.22 9.86
N ASP A 135 -7.46 -10.86 10.95
CA ASP A 135 -7.89 -9.92 11.98
C ASP A 135 -6.67 -9.15 12.51
N ASN A 136 -6.86 -7.99 13.11
CA ASN A 136 -5.79 -7.20 13.73
C ASN A 136 -5.88 -7.24 15.27
N ALA A 137 -4.79 -7.64 15.93
CA ALA A 137 -4.69 -7.57 17.39
C ALA A 137 -3.53 -6.66 17.83
N ARG A 138 -3.78 -5.85 18.87
CA ARG A 138 -2.86 -4.79 19.30
C ARG A 138 -2.43 -4.91 20.77
N LEU A 139 -1.20 -4.49 21.06
CA LEU A 139 -0.61 -4.53 22.40
C LEU A 139 0.37 -3.37 22.63
N LEU A 140 0.20 -2.66 23.75
CA LEU A 140 1.25 -1.81 24.32
C LEU A 140 2.31 -2.69 24.99
N LEU A 141 3.57 -2.55 24.57
CA LEU A 141 4.70 -3.38 25.03
C LEU A 141 5.09 -3.09 26.49
N GLY A 142 4.68 -1.94 27.03
CA GLY A 142 5.07 -1.48 28.38
C GLY A 142 6.53 -1.00 28.48
N GLN A 143 7.23 -0.94 27.36
CA GLN A 143 8.60 -0.45 27.21
C GLN A 143 8.80 0.09 25.80
N ASN A 144 9.83 0.92 25.59
CA ASN A 144 10.22 1.37 24.26
C ASN A 144 11.27 0.41 23.69
N VAL A 145 11.05 -0.10 22.48
CA VAL A 145 12.05 -0.72 21.63
C VAL A 145 12.64 0.32 20.68
N GLN A 146 13.86 0.11 20.23
CA GLN A 146 14.57 0.94 19.25
C GLN A 146 14.70 0.21 17.91
N ALA A 147 15.05 0.95 16.86
CA ALA A 147 15.41 0.35 15.59
C ALA A 147 16.55 -0.68 15.79
N GLY A 148 16.37 -1.90 15.28
CA GLY A 148 17.33 -2.99 15.44
C GLY A 148 17.01 -3.98 16.56
N ASP A 149 16.18 -3.61 17.55
CA ASP A 149 15.72 -4.54 18.59
C ASP A 149 14.94 -5.70 17.98
N LYS A 150 15.00 -6.86 18.64
CA LYS A 150 14.29 -8.08 18.22
C LYS A 150 12.96 -8.17 18.93
N VAL A 151 11.87 -8.28 18.17
CA VAL A 151 10.53 -8.53 18.69
C VAL A 151 10.02 -9.84 18.10
N ALA A 152 9.86 -10.87 18.93
CA ALA A 152 9.38 -12.18 18.49
C ALA A 152 7.94 -12.43 18.92
N LEU A 153 7.16 -13.01 18.01
CA LEU A 153 5.81 -13.52 18.23
C LEU A 153 5.83 -15.04 18.16
N GLU A 154 5.44 -15.71 19.23
CA GLU A 154 5.45 -17.17 19.35
C GLU A 154 4.05 -17.69 19.62
N ALA A 155 3.57 -18.60 18.76
CA ALA A 155 2.28 -19.24 18.91
C ALA A 155 2.29 -20.23 20.08
N THR A 156 1.23 -20.28 20.87
CA THR A 156 1.17 -21.10 22.09
C THR A 156 0.11 -22.20 22.01
N ASN A 157 -1.16 -21.85 22.16
CA ASN A 157 -2.28 -22.78 22.31
C ASN A 157 -3.15 -22.93 21.05
N ALA A 158 -2.80 -22.23 19.96
CA ALA A 158 -3.43 -22.35 18.65
C ALA A 158 -2.39 -22.18 17.54
N GLN A 159 -2.68 -22.69 16.35
CA GLN A 159 -1.93 -22.31 15.16
C GLN A 159 -2.26 -20.87 14.81
N VAL A 160 -1.25 -20.08 14.47
CA VAL A 160 -1.41 -18.68 14.06
C VAL A 160 -0.65 -18.43 12.77
N THR A 161 -1.34 -17.93 11.75
CA THR A 161 -0.70 -17.39 10.56
C THR A 161 -0.49 -15.90 10.76
N VAL A 162 0.75 -15.47 10.92
CA VAL A 162 1.14 -14.06 11.09
C VAL A 162 1.40 -13.47 9.71
N ASP A 163 0.69 -12.38 9.39
CA ASP A 163 0.80 -11.66 8.12
C ASP A 163 1.81 -10.52 8.24
N VAL A 164 1.45 -9.47 8.97
CA VAL A 164 2.25 -8.25 9.09
C VAL A 164 2.22 -7.70 10.50
N ALA A 165 3.31 -7.08 10.94
CA ALA A 165 3.40 -6.41 12.23
C ALA A 165 3.71 -4.90 12.07
N ASP A 166 2.87 -4.05 12.66
CA ASP A 166 3.02 -2.60 12.68
C ASP A 166 3.68 -2.14 13.99
N PHE A 167 4.83 -1.47 13.88
CA PHE A 167 5.59 -0.93 15.00
C PHE A 167 5.33 0.56 15.17
N GLU A 168 4.72 0.96 16.29
CA GLU A 168 4.30 2.33 16.55
C GLU A 168 4.91 2.91 17.84
N GLN A 169 5.34 4.17 17.78
CA GLN A 169 5.67 4.95 18.97
C GLN A 169 4.43 5.73 19.42
N VAL A 170 3.66 5.15 20.33
CA VAL A 170 2.45 5.74 20.89
C VAL A 170 2.81 6.75 21.98
N ALA A 171 2.21 7.93 21.91
CA ALA A 171 2.36 8.96 22.94
C ALA A 171 1.71 8.53 24.28
N GLY A 172 2.19 9.12 25.37
CA GLY A 172 1.48 9.00 26.66
C GLY A 172 0.04 9.51 26.56
N ALA A 173 -0.84 9.01 27.42
CA ALA A 173 -2.24 9.42 27.44
C ALA A 173 -2.36 10.93 27.65
N ALA A 174 -3.14 11.60 26.80
CA ALA A 174 -3.37 13.04 26.92
C ALA A 174 -4.17 13.37 28.20
N SER A 175 -3.95 14.55 28.75
CA SER A 175 -4.70 15.07 29.90
C SER A 175 -6.02 15.70 29.47
N GLN A 176 -7.00 15.69 30.39
CA GLN A 176 -8.28 16.36 30.20
C GLN A 176 -8.10 17.85 29.83
N PRO A 177 -8.70 18.34 28.72
CA PRO A 177 -8.70 19.76 28.38
C PRO A 177 -9.45 20.60 29.41
N ALA A 178 -8.93 21.79 29.72
CA ALA A 178 -9.62 22.73 30.62
C ALA A 178 -11.01 23.10 30.09
N GLY A 179 -12.01 23.12 30.98
CA GLY A 179 -13.41 23.44 30.63
C GLY A 179 -14.19 22.31 29.96
N SER A 180 -13.59 21.14 29.74
CA SER A 180 -14.29 19.97 29.19
C SER A 180 -15.16 19.25 30.23
N VAL A 181 -16.20 18.57 29.76
CA VAL A 181 -17.08 17.72 30.59
C VAL A 181 -16.66 16.26 30.43
N SER A 182 -16.16 15.63 31.50
CA SER A 182 -15.79 14.21 31.45
C SER A 182 -17.02 13.30 31.43
N VAL A 183 -17.02 12.27 30.58
CA VAL A 183 -18.06 11.22 30.60
C VAL A 183 -18.14 10.51 31.96
N THR A 184 -17.01 10.34 32.66
CA THR A 184 -17.00 9.73 34.00
C THR A 184 -17.63 10.63 35.07
N SER A 185 -17.58 11.95 34.89
CA SER A 185 -18.31 12.88 35.78
C SER A 185 -19.83 12.81 35.60
N LYS A 186 -20.29 12.20 34.49
CA LYS A 186 -21.68 11.89 34.19
C LYS A 186 -22.04 10.42 34.46
N GLY A 187 -21.14 9.66 35.10
CA GLY A 187 -21.39 8.27 35.51
C GLY A 187 -20.99 7.21 34.49
N ALA A 188 -20.22 7.54 33.45
CA ALA A 188 -19.67 6.52 32.55
C ALA A 188 -18.71 5.59 33.32
N ASP A 189 -18.80 4.29 33.05
CA ASP A 189 -17.96 3.26 33.65
C ASP A 189 -16.72 3.00 32.78
N PRO A 190 -15.50 3.38 33.22
CA PRO A 190 -14.27 3.18 32.47
C PRO A 190 -13.72 1.74 32.53
N SER A 191 -14.39 0.81 33.24
CA SER A 191 -14.03 -0.61 33.27
C SER A 191 -14.66 -1.44 32.14
N GLY A 192 -15.58 -0.83 31.38
CA GLY A 192 -16.30 -1.47 30.27
C GLY A 192 -17.43 -2.42 30.69
N GLN A 193 -17.67 -2.61 31.99
CA GLN A 193 -18.69 -3.55 32.47
C GLN A 193 -20.10 -2.94 32.38
N GLY A 194 -20.28 -1.72 32.89
CA GLY A 194 -21.51 -0.95 32.84
C GLY A 194 -21.76 -0.28 31.49
N ASP A 195 -23.04 -0.07 31.18
CA ASP A 195 -23.42 0.72 30.00
C ASP A 195 -23.22 2.22 30.27
N SER A 196 -22.40 2.86 29.44
CA SER A 196 -22.04 4.27 29.51
C SER A 196 -22.83 5.15 28.55
N THR A 197 -23.80 4.61 27.80
CA THR A 197 -24.52 5.35 26.76
C THR A 197 -25.20 6.61 27.30
N GLN A 198 -25.93 6.51 28.43
CA GLN A 198 -26.61 7.66 28.99
C GLN A 198 -25.63 8.72 29.50
N ALA A 199 -24.52 8.30 30.11
CA ALA A 199 -23.49 9.23 30.58
C ALA A 199 -22.85 10.00 29.42
N PHE A 200 -22.65 9.38 28.26
CA PHE A 200 -22.20 10.05 27.04
C PHE A 200 -23.23 11.07 26.55
N ARG A 201 -24.52 10.69 26.49
CA ARG A 201 -25.61 11.62 26.11
C ARG A 201 -25.66 12.83 27.04
N ASP A 202 -25.57 12.61 28.35
CA ASP A 202 -25.62 13.68 29.35
C ASP A 202 -24.39 14.60 29.28
N ALA A 203 -23.22 14.04 28.97
CA ALA A 203 -22.00 14.82 28.75
C ALA A 203 -22.13 15.69 27.49
N ILE A 204 -22.63 15.14 26.38
CA ILE A 204 -22.88 15.86 25.12
C ILE A 204 -23.86 17.02 25.33
N ALA A 205 -24.96 16.76 26.05
CA ALA A 205 -25.93 17.79 26.38
C ALA A 205 -25.33 18.91 27.26
N SER A 206 -24.40 18.56 28.14
CA SER A 206 -23.75 19.52 29.05
C SER A 206 -22.59 20.29 28.41
N ALA A 207 -22.09 19.86 27.25
CA ALA A 207 -20.90 20.38 26.60
C ALA A 207 -21.18 20.98 25.21
N GLN A 208 -22.40 21.45 24.96
CA GLN A 208 -22.75 22.15 23.72
C GLN A 208 -21.83 23.37 23.51
N GLY A 209 -21.24 23.47 22.31
CA GLY A 209 -20.21 24.44 21.95
C GLY A 209 -18.82 24.16 22.56
N GLY A 210 -18.66 23.05 23.29
CA GLY A 210 -17.46 22.72 24.04
C GLY A 210 -16.95 21.30 23.77
N VAL A 211 -16.26 20.74 24.77
CA VAL A 211 -15.57 19.44 24.68
C VAL A 211 -16.14 18.46 25.70
N VAL A 212 -16.59 17.31 25.24
CA VAL A 212 -16.75 16.10 26.04
C VAL A 212 -15.41 15.38 26.09
N TRP A 213 -14.93 15.10 27.30
CA TRP A 213 -13.69 14.36 27.53
C TRP A 213 -13.99 12.89 27.84
N ILE A 214 -13.26 11.99 27.19
CA ILE A 214 -13.29 10.54 27.40
C ILE A 214 -11.94 10.15 28.00
N PRO A 215 -11.82 9.97 29.32
CA PRO A 215 -10.56 9.56 29.95
C PRO A 215 -10.03 8.21 29.42
N PRO A 216 -8.79 7.81 29.75
CA PRO A 216 -8.33 6.45 29.53
C PRO A 216 -9.25 5.43 30.22
N GLY A 217 -9.60 4.37 29.51
CA GLY A 217 -10.54 3.34 29.98
C GLY A 217 -11.26 2.66 28.82
N GLU A 218 -12.05 1.65 29.16
CA GLU A 218 -12.99 1.00 28.25
C GLU A 218 -14.42 1.40 28.60
N TYR A 219 -15.23 1.79 27.62
CA TYR A 219 -16.59 2.28 27.81
C TYR A 219 -17.56 1.53 26.92
N ARG A 220 -18.45 0.74 27.50
CA ARG A 220 -19.46 0.00 26.74
C ARG A 220 -20.66 0.87 26.44
N LEU A 221 -21.05 0.98 25.17
CA LEU A 221 -22.27 1.65 24.71
C LEU A 221 -23.19 0.61 24.08
N THR A 222 -24.42 0.47 24.60
CA THR A 222 -25.38 -0.53 24.11
C THR A 222 -26.34 0.01 23.05
N SER A 223 -26.42 1.33 22.92
CA SER A 223 -27.28 1.99 21.94
C SER A 223 -26.57 3.20 21.33
N SER A 224 -27.00 3.59 20.14
CA SER A 224 -26.41 4.70 19.41
C SER A 224 -26.64 6.04 20.10
N LEU A 225 -25.72 6.95 19.84
CA LEU A 225 -25.86 8.37 20.10
C LEU A 225 -26.59 9.02 18.92
N SER A 226 -27.45 9.97 19.23
CA SER A 226 -28.21 10.77 18.27
C SER A 226 -28.30 12.21 18.76
N GLY A 227 -28.59 13.16 17.87
CA GLY A 227 -28.60 14.58 18.21
C GLY A 227 -27.20 15.10 18.56
N VAL A 228 -26.16 14.43 18.05
CA VAL A 228 -24.77 14.86 18.21
C VAL A 228 -24.53 16.02 17.26
N GLN A 229 -24.33 17.20 17.84
CA GLN A 229 -24.15 18.46 17.14
C GLN A 229 -23.43 19.47 18.03
N ASN A 230 -22.71 20.41 17.40
CA ASN A 230 -22.01 21.51 18.06
C ASN A 230 -21.20 21.05 19.29
N VAL A 231 -20.37 20.02 19.13
CA VAL A 231 -19.65 19.40 20.25
C VAL A 231 -18.38 18.70 19.77
N THR A 232 -17.33 18.76 20.56
CA THR A 232 -16.15 17.91 20.39
C THR A 232 -16.24 16.70 21.32
N LEU A 233 -16.12 15.48 20.80
CA LEU A 233 -15.86 14.26 21.57
C LEU A 233 -14.35 13.98 21.50
N GLN A 234 -13.63 14.11 22.62
CA GLN A 234 -12.18 13.96 22.65
C GLN A 234 -11.75 12.89 23.66
N GLY A 235 -10.94 11.94 23.22
CA GLY A 235 -10.26 10.98 24.09
C GLY A 235 -8.82 11.33 24.42
N ALA A 236 -8.17 10.45 25.18
CA ALA A 236 -6.78 10.57 25.60
C ALA A 236 -5.76 9.99 24.60
N GLY A 237 -6.21 9.61 23.41
CA GLY A 237 -5.50 8.83 22.39
C GLY A 237 -6.17 7.47 22.18
N SER A 238 -6.20 7.01 20.93
CA SER A 238 -6.93 5.79 20.53
C SER A 238 -6.38 4.46 21.07
N TRP A 239 -5.20 4.48 21.68
CA TRP A 239 -4.65 3.37 22.46
C TRP A 239 -5.09 3.38 23.94
N HIS A 240 -5.63 4.50 24.42
CA HIS A 240 -5.91 4.76 25.84
C HIS A 240 -7.41 4.82 26.15
N SER A 241 -8.18 5.55 25.32
CA SER A 241 -9.62 5.68 25.44
C SER A 241 -10.31 4.78 24.42
N VAL A 242 -11.06 3.78 24.89
CA VAL A 242 -11.68 2.76 24.02
C VAL A 242 -13.18 2.71 24.30
N VAL A 243 -13.98 2.92 23.27
CA VAL A 243 -15.43 2.71 23.32
C VAL A 243 -15.73 1.36 22.69
N ARG A 244 -16.48 0.51 23.40
CA ARG A 244 -17.01 -0.76 22.90
C ARG A 244 -18.43 -0.54 22.40
N SER A 245 -18.60 -0.47 21.09
CA SER A 245 -19.91 -0.24 20.44
C SER A 245 -19.89 -0.72 19.00
N SER A 246 -20.95 -1.45 18.61
CA SER A 246 -21.21 -1.79 17.21
C SER A 246 -22.09 -0.75 16.49
N ARG A 247 -22.59 0.27 17.21
CA ARG A 247 -23.48 1.32 16.70
C ARG A 247 -23.24 2.61 17.48
N PHE A 248 -22.26 3.41 17.08
CA PHE A 248 -21.83 4.55 17.90
C PHE A 248 -22.68 5.81 17.66
N ILE A 249 -22.74 6.34 16.45
CA ILE A 249 -23.64 7.45 16.07
C ILE A 249 -24.58 6.99 14.97
N ASP A 250 -25.88 7.22 15.15
CA ASP A 250 -26.91 6.97 14.15
C ASP A 250 -27.93 8.11 14.14
N GLN A 251 -27.86 8.96 13.11
CA GLN A 251 -28.72 10.14 12.98
C GLN A 251 -28.80 10.61 11.53
N SER A 252 -30.00 10.96 11.06
CA SER A 252 -30.21 11.43 9.68
C SER A 252 -29.85 12.90 9.45
N SER A 253 -29.70 13.69 10.51
CA SER A 253 -29.34 15.11 10.43
C SER A 253 -28.56 15.58 11.66
N SER A 254 -27.79 16.66 11.48
CA SER A 254 -27.07 17.39 12.52
C SER A 254 -26.92 18.85 12.11
N SER A 255 -26.87 19.78 13.07
CA SER A 255 -26.50 21.17 12.77
C SER A 255 -25.01 21.35 12.42
N GLY A 256 -24.19 20.30 12.54
CA GLY A 256 -22.76 20.36 12.25
C GLY A 256 -21.91 20.79 13.44
N GLY A 257 -20.64 21.10 13.18
CA GLY A 257 -19.66 21.45 14.21
C GLY A 257 -19.38 20.29 15.18
N VAL A 258 -19.42 19.06 14.67
CA VAL A 258 -19.10 17.84 15.43
C VAL A 258 -17.64 17.49 15.19
N HIS A 259 -16.86 17.34 16.26
CA HIS A 259 -15.45 16.96 16.16
C HIS A 259 -15.19 15.70 16.99
N ILE A 260 -14.95 14.57 16.33
CA ILE A 260 -14.70 13.29 17.00
C ILE A 260 -13.20 13.01 16.91
N LYS A 261 -12.50 12.90 18.05
CA LYS A 261 -11.05 12.72 18.00
C LYS A 261 -10.41 11.95 19.15
N ASP A 262 -9.30 11.28 18.82
CA ASP A 262 -8.34 10.72 19.77
C ASP A 262 -8.90 9.62 20.69
N PHE A 263 -9.81 8.76 20.20
CA PHE A 263 -10.21 7.53 20.90
C PHE A 263 -10.43 6.38 19.91
N ALA A 264 -10.64 5.17 20.43
CA ALA A 264 -11.02 4.01 19.63
C ALA A 264 -12.52 3.74 19.74
N VAL A 265 -13.12 3.25 18.67
CA VAL A 265 -14.42 2.56 18.70
C VAL A 265 -14.20 1.16 18.14
N ILE A 266 -14.38 0.15 18.99
CA ILE A 266 -14.21 -1.25 18.62
C ILE A 266 -15.55 -1.95 18.85
N GLY A 267 -16.13 -2.46 17.77
CA GLY A 267 -17.40 -3.16 17.79
C GLY A 267 -17.26 -4.65 18.10
N GLU A 268 -18.36 -5.35 17.89
CA GLU A 268 -18.46 -6.81 18.03
C GLU A 268 -19.14 -7.41 16.78
N VAL A 269 -19.02 -6.74 15.63
CA VAL A 269 -19.62 -7.18 14.36
C VAL A 269 -18.81 -8.34 13.78
N THR A 270 -19.49 -9.43 13.43
CA THR A 270 -18.87 -10.69 12.94
C THR A 270 -19.44 -11.14 11.60
N GLU A 271 -20.42 -10.39 11.08
CA GLU A 271 -21.09 -10.67 9.83
C GLU A 271 -21.39 -9.36 9.12
N ARG A 272 -21.74 -9.44 7.83
CA ARG A 272 -22.26 -8.30 7.09
C ARG A 272 -23.77 -8.42 7.00
N VAL A 273 -24.50 -7.50 7.62
CA VAL A 273 -25.95 -7.40 7.47
C VAL A 273 -26.28 -6.03 6.89
N ASP A 274 -26.54 -5.98 5.59
CA ASP A 274 -26.68 -4.71 4.86
C ASP A 274 -27.80 -3.82 5.42
N SER A 275 -28.90 -4.42 5.90
CA SER A 275 -30.03 -3.69 6.50
C SER A 275 -29.76 -3.12 7.89
N ASN A 276 -28.67 -3.50 8.55
CA ASN A 276 -28.37 -3.03 9.90
C ASN A 276 -27.36 -1.87 9.87
N PRO A 277 -27.58 -0.81 10.67
CA PRO A 277 -26.63 0.28 10.81
C PRO A 277 -25.52 -0.05 11.82
N ASP A 278 -24.87 -1.21 11.67
CA ASP A 278 -23.80 -1.72 12.55
C ASP A 278 -22.47 -0.96 12.32
N ASN A 279 -22.52 0.37 12.40
CA ASN A 279 -21.49 1.28 11.93
C ASN A 279 -20.94 2.15 13.08
N PHE A 280 -19.76 2.74 12.88
CA PHE A 280 -19.29 3.80 13.79
C PHE A 280 -20.10 5.09 13.59
N VAL A 281 -20.26 5.56 12.35
CA VAL A 281 -21.18 6.65 12.02
C VAL A 281 -22.13 6.19 10.92
N ASN A 282 -23.43 6.37 11.17
CA ASN A 282 -24.50 6.15 10.21
C ASN A 282 -25.29 7.45 10.02
N GLY A 283 -25.29 7.99 8.80
CA GLY A 283 -26.03 9.21 8.44
C GLY A 283 -25.18 10.49 8.43
N SER A 284 -25.55 11.50 9.21
CA SER A 284 -25.04 12.87 9.08
C SER A 284 -24.35 13.39 10.35
N LEU A 285 -23.11 13.86 10.20
CA LEU A 285 -22.40 14.67 11.19
C LEU A 285 -22.65 16.17 11.02
N GLY A 286 -23.38 16.57 9.96
CA GLY A 286 -23.64 17.95 9.61
C GLY A 286 -22.41 18.67 9.03
N PRO A 287 -22.58 19.95 8.65
CA PRO A 287 -21.52 20.71 8.00
C PRO A 287 -20.36 21.05 8.94
N ASN A 288 -19.17 21.23 8.37
CA ASN A 288 -17.95 21.69 9.06
C ASN A 288 -17.55 20.83 10.27
N SER A 289 -17.84 19.53 10.18
CA SER A 289 -17.48 18.53 11.19
C SER A 289 -16.11 17.90 10.88
N SER A 290 -15.54 17.17 11.84
CA SER A 290 -14.32 16.39 11.62
C SER A 290 -14.25 15.09 12.42
N VAL A 291 -13.51 14.12 11.88
CA VAL A 291 -13.20 12.84 12.52
C VAL A 291 -11.70 12.59 12.40
N SER A 292 -10.98 12.51 13.52
CA SER A 292 -9.52 12.46 13.48
C SER A 292 -8.84 11.65 14.59
N GLY A 293 -7.71 11.01 14.28
CA GLY A 293 -6.93 10.27 15.29
C GLY A 293 -7.62 9.01 15.82
N MET A 294 -8.65 8.53 15.13
CA MET A 294 -9.50 7.43 15.57
C MET A 294 -8.87 6.06 15.26
N TRP A 295 -9.22 5.07 16.07
CA TRP A 295 -9.05 3.65 15.75
C TRP A 295 -10.44 3.01 15.66
N LEU A 296 -10.83 2.57 14.48
CA LEU A 296 -12.14 1.99 14.20
C LEU A 296 -11.94 0.52 13.80
N GLN A 297 -12.66 -0.39 14.47
CA GLN A 297 -12.47 -1.82 14.25
C GLN A 297 -13.72 -2.65 14.57
N HIS A 298 -13.90 -3.79 13.89
CA HIS A 298 -14.99 -4.76 14.12
C HIS A 298 -16.38 -4.14 14.00
N LEU A 299 -16.57 -3.36 12.95
CA LEU A 299 -17.84 -2.75 12.56
C LEU A 299 -18.22 -3.26 11.17
N LYS A 300 -19.46 -3.03 10.74
CA LYS A 300 -19.85 -3.26 9.36
C LYS A 300 -19.22 -2.21 8.45
N VAL A 301 -19.51 -0.93 8.71
CA VAL A 301 -18.90 0.21 8.03
C VAL A 301 -18.32 1.17 9.06
N GLY A 302 -17.14 1.74 8.79
CA GLY A 302 -16.61 2.82 9.63
C GLY A 302 -17.53 4.04 9.58
N LEU A 303 -17.64 4.68 8.41
CA LEU A 303 -18.54 5.82 8.21
C LEU A 303 -19.41 5.61 6.98
N TRP A 304 -20.70 5.38 7.20
CA TRP A 304 -21.70 5.37 6.14
C TRP A 304 -22.46 6.70 6.14
N LEU A 305 -22.01 7.62 5.29
CA LEU A 305 -22.38 9.03 5.35
C LEU A 305 -23.48 9.34 4.34
N MET A 306 -24.55 9.95 4.83
CA MET A 306 -25.68 10.43 4.03
C MET A 306 -26.09 11.84 4.49
N GLY A 307 -26.90 12.50 3.67
CA GLY A 307 -27.48 13.79 4.04
C GLY A 307 -26.43 14.90 4.00
N ASN A 308 -26.51 15.88 4.88
CA ASN A 308 -25.57 17.00 4.89
C ASN A 308 -24.30 16.63 5.67
N ASN A 309 -23.16 16.59 4.98
CA ASN A 309 -21.83 16.45 5.59
C ASN A 309 -20.85 17.46 4.96
N ASP A 310 -21.35 18.64 4.58
CA ASP A 310 -20.59 19.62 3.82
C ASP A 310 -19.28 19.99 4.53
N ASN A 311 -18.17 19.98 3.79
CA ASN A 311 -16.82 20.29 4.29
C ASN A 311 -16.33 19.39 5.44
N LEU A 312 -16.92 18.19 5.62
CA LEU A 312 -16.41 17.21 6.57
C LEU A 312 -14.95 16.85 6.27
N VAL A 313 -14.13 16.78 7.32
CA VAL A 313 -12.74 16.28 7.22
C VAL A 313 -12.61 14.99 8.02
N VAL A 314 -12.25 13.90 7.35
CA VAL A 314 -11.94 12.60 7.97
C VAL A 314 -10.45 12.33 7.78
N GLU A 315 -9.65 12.49 8.84
CA GLU A 315 -8.19 12.43 8.72
C GLU A 315 -7.44 11.70 9.81
N ASN A 316 -6.34 11.05 9.44
CA ASN A 316 -5.43 10.39 10.39
C ASN A 316 -6.11 9.31 11.26
N ASN A 317 -7.08 8.60 10.68
CA ASN A 317 -7.77 7.49 11.33
C ASN A 317 -7.23 6.15 10.85
N ARG A 318 -7.49 5.10 11.63
CA ARG A 318 -7.28 3.70 11.25
C ARG A 318 -8.63 3.00 11.14
N PHE A 319 -8.88 2.35 10.01
CA PHE A 319 -10.05 1.51 9.75
C PHE A 319 -9.55 0.08 9.55
N LEU A 320 -9.89 -0.80 10.48
CA LEU A 320 -9.40 -2.18 10.48
C LEU A 320 -10.58 -3.13 10.58
N ASP A 321 -10.52 -4.26 9.89
CA ASP A 321 -11.43 -5.40 10.11
C ASP A 321 -12.92 -4.99 10.07
N MET A 322 -13.30 -4.39 8.93
CA MET A 322 -14.69 -4.01 8.66
C MET A 322 -15.34 -5.11 7.83
N THR A 323 -16.59 -5.49 8.10
CA THR A 323 -17.27 -6.53 7.30
C THR A 323 -17.84 -6.01 5.98
N ALA A 324 -17.82 -4.69 5.75
CA ALA A 324 -18.09 -4.02 4.49
C ALA A 324 -17.10 -2.84 4.29
N ASP A 325 -17.55 -1.70 3.75
CA ASP A 325 -16.72 -0.55 3.43
C ASP A 325 -15.99 0.04 4.66
N GLY A 326 -14.83 0.66 4.44
CA GLY A 326 -14.21 1.51 5.45
C GLY A 326 -15.01 2.81 5.64
N LEU A 327 -15.24 3.53 4.54
CA LEU A 327 -16.04 4.75 4.49
C LEU A 327 -16.76 4.87 3.15
N ASN A 328 -18.03 5.25 3.18
CA ASN A 328 -18.84 5.52 2.00
C ASN A 328 -19.50 6.90 2.09
N LEU A 329 -19.25 7.76 1.10
CA LEU A 329 -20.03 8.97 0.85
C LEU A 329 -21.23 8.60 -0.02
N ASN A 330 -22.35 8.26 0.62
CA ASN A 330 -23.55 7.78 -0.06
C ASN A 330 -24.48 8.95 -0.41
N GLY A 331 -23.98 9.83 -1.28
CA GLY A 331 -24.72 10.92 -1.88
C GLY A 331 -24.79 12.19 -1.04
N ASN A 332 -24.96 13.32 -1.74
CA ASN A 332 -25.05 14.68 -1.21
C ASN A 332 -23.81 15.16 -0.42
N ALA A 333 -22.65 14.50 -0.54
CA ALA A 333 -21.42 15.00 0.08
C ALA A 333 -20.83 16.18 -0.70
N ARG A 334 -20.60 17.32 -0.06
CA ARG A 334 -20.02 18.51 -0.72
C ARG A 334 -18.71 18.92 -0.07
N GLY A 335 -17.63 18.94 -0.85
CA GLY A 335 -16.32 19.39 -0.36
C GLY A 335 -15.72 18.52 0.76
N VAL A 336 -16.16 17.26 0.88
CA VAL A 336 -15.65 16.33 1.91
C VAL A 336 -14.21 15.94 1.60
N LYS A 337 -13.36 15.87 2.62
CA LYS A 337 -11.96 15.48 2.49
C LYS A 337 -11.67 14.28 3.36
N VAL A 338 -11.33 13.15 2.75
CA VAL A 338 -10.88 11.94 3.46
C VAL A 338 -9.40 11.76 3.17
N ARG A 339 -8.55 11.99 4.19
CA ARG A 339 -7.11 12.04 3.97
C ARG A 339 -6.22 11.50 5.07
N GLY A 340 -5.05 10.97 4.71
CA GLY A 340 -4.07 10.53 5.71
C GLY A 340 -4.55 9.35 6.56
N ASN A 341 -5.56 8.60 6.11
CA ASN A 341 -6.11 7.45 6.82
C ASN A 341 -5.39 6.16 6.42
N PHE A 342 -5.36 5.20 7.32
CA PHE A 342 -4.92 3.83 7.06
C PHE A 342 -6.10 2.87 7.11
N LEU A 343 -6.22 2.02 6.10
CA LEU A 343 -7.31 1.07 5.93
C LEU A 343 -6.73 -0.32 5.63
N ARG A 344 -7.09 -1.33 6.43
CA ARG A 344 -6.71 -2.73 6.21
C ARG A 344 -7.88 -3.65 6.48
N ASN A 345 -8.06 -4.69 5.65
CA ASN A 345 -9.04 -5.76 5.86
C ASN A 345 -10.49 -5.24 5.88
N GLN A 346 -10.91 -4.56 4.82
CA GLN A 346 -12.30 -4.14 4.61
C GLN A 346 -13.03 -5.20 3.78
N GLY A 347 -14.26 -5.53 4.14
CA GLY A 347 -15.09 -6.56 3.48
C GLY A 347 -15.77 -6.10 2.19
N ASP A 348 -15.48 -4.89 1.72
CA ASP A 348 -15.92 -4.31 0.44
C ASP A 348 -14.99 -3.13 0.09
N ASP A 349 -15.45 -2.18 -0.72
CA ASP A 349 -14.76 -0.95 -1.06
C ASP A 349 -14.15 -0.25 0.17
N ALA A 350 -12.82 -0.14 0.23
CA ALA A 350 -12.20 0.47 1.41
C ALA A 350 -12.62 1.94 1.56
N LEU A 351 -12.63 2.69 0.45
CA LEU A 351 -13.24 4.02 0.36
C LEU A 351 -14.14 4.12 -0.87
N ALA A 352 -15.38 4.54 -0.67
CA ALA A 352 -16.36 4.69 -1.74
C ALA A 352 -17.01 6.09 -1.75
N MET A 353 -17.29 6.59 -2.95
CA MET A 353 -18.32 7.61 -3.18
C MET A 353 -19.40 6.98 -4.03
N TRP A 354 -20.63 6.99 -3.54
CA TRP A 354 -21.80 6.53 -4.26
C TRP A 354 -22.83 7.64 -4.34
N SER A 355 -22.89 8.29 -5.50
CA SER A 355 -23.76 9.44 -5.75
C SER A 355 -25.23 9.06 -5.98
N LEU A 356 -25.80 8.38 -4.98
CA LEU A 356 -27.20 8.01 -4.88
C LEU A 356 -28.01 9.18 -4.29
N ASN A 357 -29.23 9.39 -4.79
CA ASN A 357 -30.14 10.48 -4.43
C ASN A 357 -29.68 11.89 -4.85
N ALA A 358 -28.43 12.25 -4.60
CA ALA A 358 -27.81 13.50 -5.00
C ALA A 358 -26.33 13.30 -5.32
N PRO A 359 -25.73 14.08 -6.24
CA PRO A 359 -24.32 13.94 -6.56
C PRO A 359 -23.46 14.32 -5.36
N ASP A 360 -22.38 13.56 -5.15
CA ASP A 360 -21.23 14.02 -4.40
C ASP A 360 -20.48 15.04 -5.26
N VAL A 361 -20.09 16.17 -4.67
CA VAL A 361 -19.55 17.32 -5.41
C VAL A 361 -18.29 17.86 -4.76
N GLY A 362 -17.20 17.93 -5.52
CA GLY A 362 -15.95 18.55 -5.04
C GLY A 362 -15.30 17.82 -3.87
N SER A 363 -15.68 16.57 -3.63
CA SER A 363 -15.14 15.74 -2.55
C SER A 363 -13.86 15.02 -3.00
N SER A 364 -13.02 14.64 -2.04
CA SER A 364 -11.67 14.14 -2.32
C SER A 364 -11.21 13.03 -1.38
N PHE A 365 -10.53 12.04 -1.95
CA PHE A 365 -9.78 11.00 -1.24
C PHE A 365 -8.28 11.19 -1.50
N GLU A 366 -7.55 11.61 -0.47
CA GLU A 366 -6.18 12.11 -0.62
C GLU A 366 -5.21 11.46 0.37
N ASN A 367 -4.04 10.98 -0.09
CA ASN A 367 -2.99 10.51 0.82
C ASN A 367 -3.46 9.41 1.80
N ASN A 368 -4.33 8.50 1.38
CA ASN A 368 -4.72 7.35 2.18
C ASN A 368 -3.85 6.13 1.82
N THR A 369 -3.62 5.26 2.80
CA THR A 369 -3.00 3.94 2.57
C THR A 369 -4.05 2.86 2.78
N ILE A 370 -4.31 2.06 1.76
CA ILE A 370 -5.29 0.97 1.75
C ILE A 370 -4.55 -0.33 1.43
N THR A 371 -4.87 -1.40 2.16
CA THR A 371 -4.33 -2.73 1.89
C THR A 371 -5.37 -3.81 2.16
N GLN A 372 -5.46 -4.80 1.29
CA GLN A 372 -6.33 -5.97 1.47
C GLN A 372 -7.83 -5.63 1.72
N PRO A 373 -8.52 -4.94 0.79
CA PRO A 373 -9.97 -5.11 0.70
C PRO A 373 -10.26 -6.56 0.26
N ASN A 374 -11.10 -7.28 1.01
CA ASN A 374 -11.34 -8.72 0.81
C ASN A 374 -12.06 -9.01 -0.51
N LEU A 375 -12.87 -8.07 -0.98
CA LEU A 375 -13.53 -8.05 -2.27
C LEU A 375 -13.72 -6.59 -2.73
N ALA A 376 -14.13 -6.40 -3.98
CA ALA A 376 -14.33 -5.08 -4.57
C ALA A 376 -13.02 -4.24 -4.60
N ASN A 377 -13.08 -2.94 -4.33
CA ASN A 377 -12.04 -2.00 -4.71
C ASN A 377 -11.25 -1.45 -3.52
N GLY A 378 -10.05 -0.94 -3.80
CA GLY A 378 -9.39 -0.03 -2.86
C GLY A 378 -10.16 1.28 -2.76
N ILE A 379 -10.34 1.96 -3.89
CA ILE A 379 -11.16 3.16 -4.01
C ILE A 379 -12.17 2.99 -5.13
N ALA A 380 -13.45 3.31 -4.86
CA ALA A 380 -14.49 3.35 -5.88
C ALA A 380 -15.22 4.70 -5.92
N ILE A 381 -15.31 5.27 -7.12
CA ILE A 381 -16.09 6.47 -7.40
C ILE A 381 -17.24 6.07 -8.33
N TYR A 382 -18.44 5.92 -7.78
CA TYR A 382 -19.67 5.65 -8.51
C TYR A 382 -20.44 6.96 -8.69
N GLY A 383 -20.26 7.59 -9.84
CA GLY A 383 -20.90 8.86 -10.16
C GLY A 383 -20.26 10.09 -9.50
N GLY A 384 -21.00 11.19 -9.46
CA GLY A 384 -20.58 12.45 -8.82
C GLY A 384 -19.93 13.47 -9.75
N THR A 385 -19.61 14.65 -9.20
CA THR A 385 -19.13 15.82 -9.94
C THR A 385 -17.85 16.37 -9.35
N ASP A 386 -16.84 16.64 -10.19
CA ASP A 386 -15.58 17.30 -9.78
C ASP A 386 -14.85 16.59 -8.63
N ILE A 387 -14.75 15.25 -8.73
CA ILE A 387 -14.17 14.39 -7.71
C ILE A 387 -12.65 14.26 -7.87
N THR A 388 -11.95 14.15 -6.74
CA THR A 388 -10.49 13.96 -6.68
C THR A 388 -10.11 12.67 -5.96
N VAL A 389 -9.22 11.88 -6.56
CA VAL A 389 -8.53 10.74 -5.94
C VAL A 389 -7.02 10.96 -6.09
N ARG A 390 -6.32 11.34 -5.02
CA ARG A 390 -4.93 11.82 -5.11
C ARG A 390 -3.95 11.17 -4.14
N ASN A 391 -2.76 10.82 -4.63
CA ASN A 391 -1.62 10.39 -3.82
C ASN A 391 -1.95 9.24 -2.85
N ASN A 392 -2.88 8.35 -3.18
CA ASN A 392 -3.20 7.18 -2.36
C ASN A 392 -2.22 6.03 -2.66
N LEU A 393 -1.90 5.22 -1.65
CA LEU A 393 -1.22 3.94 -1.80
C LEU A 393 -2.26 2.84 -1.60
N ILE A 394 -2.45 1.99 -2.60
CA ILE A 394 -3.44 0.90 -2.57
C ILE A 394 -2.74 -0.38 -2.92
N SER A 395 -2.81 -1.35 -2.04
CA SER A 395 -2.14 -2.64 -2.22
C SER A 395 -3.09 -3.80 -2.07
N ASP A 396 -2.78 -4.86 -2.79
CA ASP A 396 -3.31 -6.18 -2.54
C ASP A 396 -4.85 -6.32 -2.59
N THR A 397 -5.49 -5.87 -3.68
CA THR A 397 -6.95 -6.04 -3.86
C THR A 397 -7.32 -7.43 -4.36
N ASN A 398 -8.58 -7.83 -4.17
CA ASN A 398 -9.07 -9.17 -4.50
C ASN A 398 -10.15 -9.13 -5.59
N ALA A 399 -10.81 -10.27 -5.82
CA ALA A 399 -11.86 -10.42 -6.83
C ALA A 399 -12.99 -9.39 -6.67
N LEU A 400 -13.72 -9.16 -7.76
CA LEU A 400 -14.84 -8.22 -7.87
C LEU A 400 -14.45 -6.73 -7.88
N GLY A 401 -13.16 -6.39 -7.87
CA GLY A 401 -12.75 -5.01 -8.11
C GLY A 401 -11.30 -4.78 -8.51
N SER A 402 -10.92 -3.51 -8.38
CA SER A 402 -9.68 -2.91 -8.85
C SER A 402 -8.98 -2.19 -7.70
N GLY A 403 -7.75 -1.74 -7.90
CA GLY A 403 -7.15 -0.75 -7.00
C GLY A 403 -7.99 0.53 -6.96
N ILE A 404 -8.29 1.09 -8.14
CA ILE A 404 -9.19 2.25 -8.30
C ILE A 404 -10.24 1.96 -9.37
N ALA A 405 -11.50 2.26 -9.06
CA ALA A 405 -12.62 2.21 -9.97
C ALA A 405 -13.24 3.60 -10.17
N ILE A 406 -13.29 4.08 -11.41
CA ILE A 406 -14.04 5.28 -11.81
C ILE A 406 -15.22 4.79 -12.64
N SER A 407 -16.42 4.77 -12.05
CA SER A 407 -17.53 3.99 -12.60
C SER A 407 -18.84 4.76 -12.66
N ASN A 408 -19.63 4.42 -13.68
CA ASN A 408 -21.05 4.76 -13.81
C ASN A 408 -21.96 3.58 -13.48
N GLN A 409 -21.51 2.62 -12.66
CA GLN A 409 -22.34 1.56 -12.10
C GLN A 409 -23.26 2.16 -11.03
N LYS A 410 -24.57 2.08 -11.27
CA LYS A 410 -25.55 2.79 -10.43
C LYS A 410 -25.91 2.05 -9.16
N PHE A 411 -25.99 0.72 -9.26
CA PHE A 411 -26.62 -0.21 -8.30
C PHE A 411 -28.12 0.05 -8.04
N MET A 412 -28.49 1.29 -7.69
CA MET A 412 -29.86 1.74 -7.44
C MET A 412 -30.13 3.12 -8.06
N ASP A 413 -31.41 3.49 -8.18
CA ASP A 413 -31.87 4.81 -8.61
C ASP A 413 -32.50 5.60 -7.44
N PRO A 414 -32.51 6.95 -7.46
CA PRO A 414 -31.94 7.80 -8.52
C PRO A 414 -30.42 7.98 -8.34
N PHE A 415 -29.66 7.67 -9.39
CA PHE A 415 -28.20 7.78 -9.44
C PHE A 415 -27.75 8.98 -10.28
N HIS A 416 -26.65 9.60 -9.88
CA HIS A 416 -26.05 10.74 -10.59
C HIS A 416 -24.71 10.36 -11.22
N PRO A 417 -24.66 10.11 -12.54
CA PRO A 417 -23.44 9.72 -13.24
C PRO A 417 -22.29 10.73 -13.11
N LEU A 418 -21.10 10.24 -13.42
CA LEU A 418 -19.87 11.03 -13.45
C LEU A 418 -20.07 12.26 -14.35
N SER A 419 -19.73 13.43 -13.82
CA SER A 419 -19.82 14.72 -14.49
C SER A 419 -18.68 15.65 -14.08
N GLY A 420 -18.49 16.75 -14.82
CA GLY A 420 -17.37 17.67 -14.58
C GLY A 420 -16.01 17.02 -14.86
N THR A 421 -15.06 17.21 -13.96
CA THR A 421 -13.71 16.61 -14.05
C THR A 421 -13.41 15.66 -12.91
N ILE A 422 -13.17 14.39 -13.23
CA ILE A 422 -12.67 13.39 -12.29
C ILE A 422 -11.15 13.36 -12.38
N THR A 423 -10.49 13.75 -11.28
CA THR A 423 -9.03 13.85 -11.21
C THR A 423 -8.46 12.68 -10.42
N VAL A 424 -7.66 11.84 -11.06
CA VAL A 424 -6.98 10.68 -10.45
C VAL A 424 -5.47 10.90 -10.57
N ASP A 425 -4.84 11.51 -9.57
CA ASP A 425 -3.45 11.98 -9.66
C ASP A 425 -2.52 11.35 -8.62
N GLY A 426 -1.34 10.89 -9.03
CA GLY A 426 -0.26 10.54 -8.10
C GLY A 426 -0.45 9.25 -7.30
N ASN A 427 -1.45 8.44 -7.64
CA ASN A 427 -1.75 7.21 -6.90
C ASN A 427 -0.71 6.12 -7.20
N THR A 428 -0.43 5.27 -6.21
CA THR A 428 0.41 4.08 -6.35
C THR A 428 -0.42 2.84 -6.07
N LEU A 429 -0.46 1.91 -7.04
CA LEU A 429 -1.23 0.68 -6.99
C LEU A 429 -0.26 -0.50 -7.06
N VAL A 430 -0.26 -1.36 -6.03
CA VAL A 430 0.67 -2.48 -5.91
C VAL A 430 -0.11 -3.79 -5.81
N ARG A 431 0.11 -4.73 -6.73
CA ARG A 431 -0.59 -6.03 -6.73
C ARG A 431 -2.12 -5.90 -6.69
N THR A 432 -2.65 -4.94 -7.45
CA THR A 432 -4.10 -4.68 -7.54
C THR A 432 -4.68 -5.12 -8.89
N GLY A 433 -5.99 -5.38 -8.90
CA GLY A 433 -6.69 -6.10 -9.97
C GLY A 433 -6.75 -7.60 -9.68
N ALA A 434 -7.77 -8.27 -10.22
CA ALA A 434 -8.05 -9.68 -9.94
C ALA A 434 -8.96 -10.29 -11.01
N MET A 435 -9.02 -11.62 -11.06
CA MET A 435 -10.03 -12.31 -11.87
C MET A 435 -11.42 -11.97 -11.33
N ASN A 436 -12.33 -11.54 -12.21
CA ASN A 436 -13.74 -11.44 -11.84
C ASN A 436 -14.45 -12.77 -12.16
N PRO A 437 -14.89 -13.54 -11.14
CA PRO A 437 -15.52 -14.84 -11.37
C PRO A 437 -16.86 -14.75 -12.10
N ASN A 438 -17.52 -13.58 -12.12
CA ASN A 438 -18.78 -13.40 -12.82
C ASN A 438 -18.60 -13.06 -14.30
N TRP A 439 -17.54 -12.34 -14.64
CA TRP A 439 -17.29 -11.86 -16.01
C TRP A 439 -16.46 -12.86 -16.83
N ASN A 440 -15.81 -13.82 -16.15
CA ASN A 440 -14.88 -14.77 -16.75
C ASN A 440 -13.69 -14.09 -17.45
N HIS A 441 -13.37 -12.87 -17.03
CA HIS A 441 -12.20 -12.10 -17.41
C HIS A 441 -11.74 -11.22 -16.23
N PRO A 442 -10.48 -10.75 -16.22
CA PRO A 442 -9.94 -10.01 -15.08
C PRO A 442 -10.34 -8.54 -15.10
N MET A 443 -10.40 -7.96 -13.91
CA MET A 443 -10.39 -6.53 -13.66
C MET A 443 -8.96 -6.03 -13.46
N GLY A 444 -8.64 -4.87 -14.04
CA GLY A 444 -7.32 -4.25 -13.97
C GLY A 444 -7.05 -3.49 -12.67
N ALA A 445 -5.82 -3.01 -12.51
CA ALA A 445 -5.41 -2.21 -11.37
C ALA A 445 -6.19 -0.89 -11.26
N LEU A 446 -6.43 -0.20 -12.37
CA LEU A 446 -7.26 1.00 -12.46
C LEU A 446 -8.27 0.84 -13.60
N ARG A 447 -9.56 0.87 -13.30
CA ARG A 447 -10.62 0.79 -14.32
C ARG A 447 -11.42 2.08 -14.47
N VAL A 448 -11.80 2.38 -15.70
CA VAL A 448 -12.87 3.33 -16.03
C VAL A 448 -14.02 2.54 -16.64
N ASP A 449 -15.17 2.58 -15.98
CA ASP A 449 -16.27 1.65 -16.24
C ASP A 449 -17.57 2.39 -16.59
N SER A 450 -17.94 2.36 -17.86
CA SER A 450 -19.21 2.87 -18.39
C SER A 450 -20.34 1.86 -18.16
N TYR A 451 -20.57 1.47 -16.91
CA TYR A 451 -21.45 0.34 -16.60
C TYR A 451 -22.91 0.62 -16.95
N ASP A 452 -23.56 1.63 -16.34
CA ASP A 452 -24.97 2.01 -16.58
C ASP A 452 -25.18 3.20 -17.50
N SER A 453 -24.16 4.01 -17.71
CA SER A 453 -24.20 5.14 -18.63
C SER A 453 -22.80 5.39 -19.21
N ALA A 454 -22.76 6.02 -20.39
CA ALA A 454 -21.50 6.44 -20.99
C ALA A 454 -20.74 7.41 -20.06
N ILE A 455 -19.42 7.43 -20.15
CA ILE A 455 -18.60 8.40 -19.44
C ILE A 455 -18.68 9.74 -20.18
N GLU A 456 -19.39 10.71 -19.60
CA GLU A 456 -19.48 12.08 -20.14
C GLU A 456 -18.48 13.03 -19.48
N ALA A 457 -18.08 12.74 -18.22
CA ALA A 457 -17.07 13.50 -17.50
C ALA A 457 -15.69 13.48 -18.17
N GLN A 458 -14.88 14.50 -17.91
CA GLN A 458 -13.44 14.41 -18.18
C GLN A 458 -12.79 13.54 -17.10
N VAL A 459 -12.14 12.45 -17.50
CA VAL A 459 -11.37 11.60 -16.57
C VAL A 459 -9.89 11.81 -16.83
N LYS A 460 -9.19 12.40 -15.86
CA LYS A 460 -7.76 12.73 -15.94
C LYS A 460 -6.99 11.84 -14.97
N ILE A 461 -6.30 10.85 -15.51
CA ILE A 461 -5.43 9.94 -14.76
C ILE A 461 -4.00 10.41 -14.98
N THR A 462 -3.34 10.89 -13.93
CA THR A 462 -2.00 11.46 -14.04
C THR A 462 -1.06 10.89 -13.00
N ASN A 463 0.23 10.83 -13.33
CA ASN A 463 1.30 10.51 -12.37
C ASN A 463 1.09 9.19 -11.60
N THR A 464 0.45 8.20 -12.23
CA THR A 464 0.06 6.96 -11.56
C THR A 464 1.19 5.92 -11.65
N THR A 465 1.51 5.28 -10.52
CA THR A 465 2.43 4.15 -10.47
C THR A 465 1.64 2.86 -10.29
N ILE A 466 1.85 1.88 -11.18
CA ILE A 466 1.25 0.56 -11.10
C ILE A 466 2.38 -0.46 -11.08
N THR A 467 2.45 -1.28 -10.03
CA THR A 467 3.53 -2.26 -9.84
C THR A 467 2.95 -3.63 -9.51
N ASP A 468 3.46 -4.66 -10.19
CA ASP A 468 3.14 -6.08 -9.95
C ASP A 468 1.63 -6.39 -10.03
N SER A 469 0.89 -5.71 -10.93
CA SER A 469 -0.53 -6.05 -11.14
C SER A 469 -0.64 -7.48 -11.68
N PRO A 470 -1.43 -8.39 -11.07
CA PRO A 470 -1.53 -9.78 -11.49
C PRO A 470 -2.17 -9.95 -12.88
N TYR A 471 -2.92 -8.94 -13.35
CA TYR A 471 -3.55 -8.90 -14.66
C TYR A 471 -3.17 -7.63 -15.41
N SER A 472 -4.14 -6.76 -15.73
CA SER A 472 -3.94 -5.57 -16.55
C SER A 472 -3.73 -4.32 -15.70
N ALA A 473 -2.99 -3.33 -16.24
CA ALA A 473 -2.75 -2.08 -15.53
C ALA A 473 -3.95 -1.12 -15.63
N PHE A 474 -4.32 -0.72 -16.85
CA PHE A 474 -5.46 0.14 -17.12
C PHE A 474 -6.56 -0.64 -17.85
N GLU A 475 -7.79 -0.51 -17.38
CA GLU A 475 -8.97 -1.17 -17.95
C GLU A 475 -10.03 -0.13 -18.37
N PHE A 476 -10.58 -0.29 -19.59
CA PHE A 476 -11.71 0.48 -20.10
C PHE A 476 -12.83 -0.47 -20.50
N VAL A 477 -13.90 -0.47 -19.74
CA VAL A 477 -14.92 -1.52 -19.84
C VAL A 477 -16.32 -0.92 -19.73
N SER A 478 -17.31 -1.62 -20.26
CA SER A 478 -18.72 -1.40 -19.95
C SER A 478 -19.20 -2.65 -19.24
N GLY A 479 -18.95 -2.72 -17.92
CA GLY A 479 -19.03 -3.97 -17.14
C GLY A 479 -20.40 -4.63 -17.15
N GLY A 480 -21.46 -3.87 -17.42
CA GLY A 480 -22.82 -4.37 -17.59
C GLY A 480 -23.12 -5.03 -18.94
N GLY A 481 -22.12 -5.17 -19.84
CA GLY A 481 -22.30 -5.82 -21.14
C GLY A 481 -23.06 -5.00 -22.19
N ARG A 482 -23.25 -3.70 -21.95
CA ARG A 482 -24.03 -2.81 -22.84
C ARG A 482 -23.20 -2.11 -23.91
N GLY A 483 -21.88 -2.17 -23.83
CA GLY A 483 -20.97 -1.49 -24.77
C GLY A 483 -21.13 0.02 -24.75
N LEU A 484 -21.37 0.62 -23.59
CA LEU A 484 -21.49 2.08 -23.45
C LEU A 484 -20.11 2.74 -23.53
N ALA A 485 -20.04 3.94 -24.09
CA ALA A 485 -18.75 4.56 -24.38
C ALA A 485 -17.97 4.97 -23.12
N ALA A 486 -16.70 4.56 -23.05
CA ALA A 486 -15.70 5.17 -22.19
C ALA A 486 -14.91 6.20 -23.02
N LYS A 487 -15.23 7.49 -22.85
CA LYS A 487 -14.66 8.61 -23.63
C LYS A 487 -14.19 9.72 -22.69
N ASN A 488 -13.52 10.72 -23.24
CA ASN A 488 -12.96 11.85 -22.50
C ASN A 488 -11.91 11.46 -21.44
N VAL A 489 -11.17 10.37 -21.69
CA VAL A 489 -10.14 9.89 -20.78
C VAL A 489 -8.74 10.29 -21.26
N THR A 490 -7.92 10.80 -20.34
CA THR A 490 -6.48 11.03 -20.56
C THR A 490 -5.67 10.32 -19.48
N VAL A 491 -4.66 9.56 -19.89
CA VAL A 491 -3.62 9.01 -19.04
C VAL A 491 -2.31 9.75 -19.36
N ASP A 492 -1.73 10.45 -18.39
CA ASP A 492 -0.51 11.24 -18.58
C ASP A 492 0.51 11.02 -17.45
N GLY A 493 1.68 10.52 -17.79
CA GLY A 493 2.77 10.28 -16.83
C GLY A 493 2.49 9.07 -15.96
N ALA A 494 2.56 7.86 -16.51
CA ALA A 494 2.40 6.65 -15.70
C ALA A 494 3.66 5.79 -15.73
N THR A 495 3.96 5.15 -14.60
CA THR A 495 5.00 4.13 -14.50
C THR A 495 4.34 2.79 -14.23
N VAL A 496 4.48 1.86 -15.16
CA VAL A 496 3.92 0.52 -15.09
C VAL A 496 5.05 -0.50 -15.02
N ARG A 497 5.05 -1.37 -14.01
CA ARG A 497 6.09 -2.39 -13.80
C ARG A 497 5.46 -3.75 -13.54
N ASN A 498 5.97 -4.78 -14.21
CA ASN A 498 5.63 -6.18 -13.98
C ASN A 498 4.12 -6.46 -14.06
N THR A 499 3.47 -5.95 -15.10
CA THR A 499 2.03 -6.20 -15.33
C THR A 499 1.85 -7.59 -15.92
N GLY A 500 1.03 -8.42 -15.27
CA GLY A 500 0.86 -9.83 -15.63
C GLY A 500 0.36 -10.04 -17.07
N THR A 501 -0.64 -9.28 -17.51
CA THR A 501 -1.20 -9.40 -18.87
C THR A 501 -0.81 -8.20 -19.75
N VAL A 502 -1.61 -7.14 -19.72
CA VAL A 502 -1.53 -6.01 -20.64
C VAL A 502 -1.50 -4.67 -19.94
N VAL A 503 -0.81 -3.69 -20.53
CA VAL A 503 -0.82 -2.32 -19.99
C VAL A 503 -2.20 -1.70 -20.16
N VAL A 504 -2.84 -1.91 -21.31
CA VAL A 504 -4.19 -1.42 -21.60
C VAL A 504 -5.09 -2.57 -22.00
N GLN A 505 -6.17 -2.78 -21.23
CA GLN A 505 -7.28 -3.68 -21.53
C GLN A 505 -8.49 -2.84 -21.93
N ALA A 506 -8.77 -2.73 -23.22
CA ALA A 506 -9.88 -1.96 -23.78
C ALA A 506 -10.96 -2.90 -24.32
N GLU A 507 -12.14 -2.80 -23.72
CA GLU A 507 -13.23 -3.78 -23.81
C GLU A 507 -14.59 -3.15 -24.14
N THR A 508 -14.64 -1.83 -24.29
CA THR A 508 -15.84 -1.12 -24.75
C THR A 508 -15.50 -0.11 -25.83
N GLN A 509 -16.49 0.44 -26.51
CA GLN A 509 -16.27 1.54 -27.46
C GLN A 509 -15.81 2.82 -26.76
N GLY A 510 -15.21 3.74 -27.50
CA GLY A 510 -14.87 5.07 -27.00
C GLY A 510 -13.47 5.51 -27.38
N ALA A 511 -12.83 6.30 -26.51
CA ALA A 511 -11.49 6.81 -26.77
C ALA A 511 -10.75 7.23 -25.51
N ALA A 512 -9.44 6.99 -25.51
CA ALA A 512 -8.51 7.49 -24.50
C ALA A 512 -7.21 7.98 -25.15
N THR A 513 -6.60 9.01 -24.55
CA THR A 513 -5.27 9.48 -24.95
C THR A 513 -4.24 9.11 -23.90
N PHE A 514 -3.12 8.53 -24.34
CA PHE A 514 -2.00 8.12 -23.48
C PHE A 514 -0.77 8.96 -23.78
N ARG A 515 -0.13 9.51 -22.75
CA ARG A 515 1.12 10.29 -22.83
C ARG A 515 2.06 9.89 -21.71
N ASN A 516 3.36 9.90 -21.98
CA ASN A 516 4.40 9.71 -20.97
C ASN A 516 4.20 8.44 -20.12
N VAL A 517 3.63 7.37 -20.70
CA VAL A 517 3.46 6.08 -20.02
C VAL A 517 4.65 5.19 -20.32
N THR A 518 5.41 4.87 -19.28
CA THR A 518 6.55 3.94 -19.36
C THR A 518 6.15 2.61 -18.74
N ALA A 519 6.27 1.53 -19.50
CA ALA A 519 6.01 0.18 -19.05
C ALA A 519 7.26 -0.69 -19.11
N THR A 520 7.44 -1.57 -18.14
CA THR A 520 8.53 -2.57 -18.09
C THR A 520 7.99 -3.88 -17.54
N GLY A 521 8.49 -5.03 -18.02
CA GLY A 521 8.02 -6.34 -17.56
C GLY A 521 6.54 -6.62 -17.89
N VAL A 522 6.10 -6.30 -19.11
CA VAL A 522 4.73 -6.57 -19.56
C VAL A 522 4.62 -8.05 -19.97
N GLY A 523 3.74 -8.81 -19.31
CA GLY A 523 3.73 -10.27 -19.41
C GLY A 523 3.11 -10.85 -20.68
N ALA A 524 2.16 -10.15 -21.34
CA ALA A 524 1.55 -10.61 -22.58
C ALA A 524 1.72 -9.62 -23.75
N ALA A 525 1.09 -8.44 -23.68
CA ALA A 525 1.13 -7.44 -24.75
C ALA A 525 0.93 -6.03 -24.17
N GLY A 526 1.29 -4.99 -24.91
CA GLY A 526 0.99 -3.63 -24.48
C GLY A 526 -0.53 -3.38 -24.42
N ILE A 527 -1.26 -3.83 -25.43
CA ILE A 527 -2.67 -3.50 -25.64
C ILE A 527 -3.49 -4.76 -25.93
N TYR A 528 -4.59 -4.95 -25.22
CA TYR A 528 -5.74 -5.74 -25.64
C TYR A 528 -6.85 -4.76 -26.00
N ASN A 529 -7.35 -4.78 -27.24
CA ASN A 529 -8.39 -3.85 -27.70
C ASN A 529 -9.45 -4.63 -28.47
N CYS A 530 -10.41 -5.17 -27.72
CA CYS A 530 -11.44 -6.07 -28.21
C CYS A 530 -12.80 -5.68 -27.61
N PRO A 531 -13.43 -4.60 -28.11
CA PRO A 531 -14.69 -4.10 -27.56
C PRO A 531 -15.83 -5.12 -27.64
N TYR A 532 -16.63 -5.17 -26.58
CA TYR A 532 -17.86 -5.95 -26.50
C TYR A 532 -19.06 -5.08 -26.04
N PRO A 533 -20.31 -5.51 -26.32
CA PRO A 533 -20.70 -6.63 -27.19
C PRO A 533 -20.35 -6.35 -28.66
N ALA A 534 -20.39 -7.38 -29.50
CA ALA A 534 -20.13 -7.24 -30.93
C ALA A 534 -20.95 -6.08 -31.53
N ASN A 535 -20.31 -5.27 -32.38
CA ASN A 535 -20.88 -4.06 -33.00
C ASN A 535 -21.10 -2.86 -32.06
N SER A 536 -20.53 -2.85 -30.85
CA SER A 536 -20.55 -1.66 -29.98
C SER A 536 -19.79 -0.47 -30.58
N GLY A 537 -18.85 -0.71 -31.50
CA GLY A 537 -17.96 0.32 -32.06
C GLY A 537 -16.53 0.19 -31.51
N PRO A 538 -15.55 0.86 -32.13
CA PRO A 538 -14.15 0.72 -31.77
C PRO A 538 -13.78 1.50 -30.50
N PHE A 539 -12.70 1.07 -29.83
CA PHE A 539 -11.98 1.90 -28.87
C PHE A 539 -10.77 2.54 -29.54
N THR A 540 -10.73 3.87 -29.58
CA THR A 540 -9.61 4.61 -30.18
C THR A 540 -8.56 4.95 -29.13
N LEU A 541 -7.37 4.36 -29.27
CA LEU A 541 -6.20 4.72 -28.47
C LEU A 541 -5.35 5.74 -29.22
N THR A 542 -5.24 6.93 -28.65
CA THR A 542 -4.39 7.99 -29.19
C THR A 542 -3.06 8.00 -28.43
N ASP A 543 -1.96 7.73 -29.14
CA ASP A 543 -0.60 7.99 -28.63
C ASP A 543 -0.33 9.50 -28.73
N GLY A 544 -0.28 10.17 -27.58
CA GLY A 544 0.03 11.59 -27.49
C GLY A 544 1.51 11.90 -27.27
N GLY A 545 2.40 10.91 -27.35
CA GLY A 545 3.86 11.05 -27.22
C GLY A 545 4.42 10.65 -25.85
N GLY A 546 5.69 10.25 -25.82
CA GLY A 546 6.43 9.88 -24.60
C GLY A 546 6.15 8.47 -24.05
N ASN A 547 5.35 7.67 -24.75
CA ASN A 547 5.05 6.30 -24.36
C ASN A 547 6.20 5.34 -24.71
N SER A 548 6.52 4.38 -23.83
CA SER A 548 7.58 3.40 -24.09
C SER A 548 7.34 2.06 -23.38
N GLY A 549 7.75 0.95 -24.02
CA GLY A 549 7.72 -0.40 -23.43
C GLY A 549 6.40 -1.17 -23.55
N TRP A 550 5.42 -0.66 -24.32
CA TRP A 550 4.09 -1.28 -24.47
C TRP A 550 3.44 -1.03 -25.84
N SER A 551 4.23 -0.99 -26.92
CA SER A 551 3.70 -0.74 -28.28
C SER A 551 3.11 -1.97 -28.97
N SER A 552 3.17 -3.16 -28.34
CA SER A 552 2.61 -4.38 -28.90
C SER A 552 1.10 -4.47 -28.66
N THR A 553 0.39 -5.08 -29.61
CA THR A 553 -1.06 -5.35 -29.50
C THR A 553 -1.30 -6.85 -29.55
N TRP A 554 -2.16 -7.34 -28.66
CA TRP A 554 -2.66 -8.70 -28.68
C TRP A 554 -3.42 -8.96 -29.99
N SER A 555 -3.00 -9.98 -30.74
CA SER A 555 -3.44 -10.17 -32.12
C SER A 555 -4.77 -10.90 -32.29
N ASP A 556 -5.25 -11.57 -31.23
CA ASP A 556 -6.40 -12.47 -31.32
C ASP A 556 -7.46 -12.16 -30.26
N CYS A 557 -8.47 -11.36 -30.64
CA CYS A 557 -9.59 -11.04 -29.77
C CYS A 557 -10.51 -12.22 -29.42
N SER A 558 -10.31 -13.41 -30.00
CA SER A 558 -11.04 -14.62 -29.60
C SER A 558 -10.44 -15.29 -28.36
N THR A 559 -9.24 -14.88 -27.95
CA THR A 559 -8.52 -15.41 -26.79
C THR A 559 -8.15 -14.31 -25.80
N TRP A 560 -8.07 -14.69 -24.52
CA TRP A 560 -7.67 -13.78 -23.44
C TRP A 560 -6.16 -13.82 -23.22
N PRO A 561 -5.48 -12.66 -23.14
CA PRO A 561 -4.12 -12.59 -22.63
C PRO A 561 -4.05 -13.25 -21.26
N GLN A 562 -3.28 -14.32 -21.16
CA GLN A 562 -3.01 -14.97 -19.88
C GLN A 562 -1.87 -14.23 -19.18
N PRO A 563 -1.85 -14.17 -17.83
CA PRO A 563 -0.69 -13.67 -17.13
C PRO A 563 0.54 -14.40 -17.65
N GLY A 564 1.55 -13.66 -18.09
CA GLY A 564 2.84 -14.25 -18.39
C GLY A 564 3.29 -15.06 -17.17
N GLN A 565 3.98 -16.18 -17.35
CA GLN A 565 4.52 -17.01 -16.27
C GLN A 565 5.42 -16.24 -15.28
N SER A 566 5.66 -14.95 -15.50
CA SER A 566 6.16 -13.99 -14.53
C SER A 566 5.08 -13.56 -13.53
N ASN A 567 4.70 -14.45 -12.61
CA ASN A 567 4.95 -14.01 -11.24
C ASN A 567 6.46 -14.23 -11.10
N PRO A 568 7.32 -13.21 -11.21
CA PRO A 568 8.73 -13.51 -11.14
C PRO A 568 9.00 -13.98 -9.72
N ASP A 569 9.17 -15.29 -9.56
CA ASP A 569 10.36 -15.75 -8.86
C ASP A 569 11.49 -14.79 -9.25
N PRO A 570 12.22 -14.22 -8.28
CA PRO A 570 13.13 -13.09 -8.52
C PRO A 570 13.96 -13.35 -9.79
N ASP A 571 13.79 -12.47 -10.79
CA ASP A 571 14.36 -12.67 -12.12
C ASP A 571 15.80 -13.19 -12.02
N PRO A 572 16.10 -14.36 -12.61
CA PRO A 572 17.40 -15.01 -12.48
C PRO A 572 18.56 -14.11 -12.97
N ALA A 573 18.27 -13.13 -13.83
CA ALA A 573 19.19 -12.14 -14.39
C ALA A 573 19.04 -10.73 -13.78
N ARG A 574 18.28 -10.58 -12.69
CA ARG A 574 18.18 -9.31 -11.96
C ARG A 574 19.47 -9.04 -11.21
N ASN A 575 20.12 -7.91 -11.51
CA ASN A 575 21.22 -7.41 -10.69
C ASN A 575 20.66 -6.92 -9.33
N LEU A 576 20.83 -7.73 -8.29
CA LEU A 576 20.38 -7.48 -6.92
C LEU A 576 21.05 -6.27 -6.26
N ALA A 577 22.23 -5.89 -6.75
CA ALA A 577 23.03 -4.80 -6.20
C ALA A 577 22.72 -3.43 -6.83
N LYS A 578 22.05 -3.38 -8.01
CA LYS A 578 21.80 -2.12 -8.73
C LYS A 578 20.94 -1.15 -7.90
N GLY A 579 21.43 0.07 -7.71
CA GLY A 579 20.79 1.14 -6.95
C GLY A 579 20.75 0.92 -5.44
N ARG A 580 21.43 -0.11 -4.92
CA ARG A 580 21.43 -0.43 -3.49
C ARG A 580 22.36 0.48 -2.69
N PRO A 581 22.10 0.72 -1.39
CA PRO A 581 23.03 1.43 -0.53
C PRO A 581 24.41 0.75 -0.49
N ALA A 582 25.47 1.50 -0.78
CA ALA A 582 26.84 1.05 -0.74
C ALA A 582 27.67 1.91 0.21
N THR A 583 28.49 1.28 1.04
CA THR A 583 29.43 1.90 1.99
C THR A 583 30.83 1.37 1.73
N ALA A 584 31.86 2.13 2.08
CA ALA A 584 33.24 1.69 1.94
C ALA A 584 34.09 2.10 3.13
N THR A 585 35.26 1.47 3.28
CA THR A 585 36.30 1.90 4.24
C THR A 585 36.80 3.32 3.97
N GLY A 586 36.62 3.81 2.73
CA GLY A 586 36.83 5.20 2.34
C GLY A 586 36.67 5.37 0.83
N SER A 587 36.77 6.61 0.35
CA SER A 587 36.79 6.93 -1.07
C SER A 587 37.68 8.13 -1.39
N GLN A 588 38.11 8.26 -2.64
CA GLN A 588 38.81 9.44 -3.16
C GLN A 588 37.85 10.39 -3.88
N ASP A 589 37.92 11.67 -3.55
CA ASP A 589 37.21 12.76 -4.24
C ASP A 589 35.73 12.43 -4.54
N VAL A 590 35.32 12.51 -5.81
CA VAL A 590 33.96 12.21 -6.28
C VAL A 590 33.69 10.72 -6.52
N TYR A 591 34.66 9.83 -6.30
CA TYR A 591 34.57 8.39 -6.59
C TYR A 591 33.97 7.60 -5.42
N THR A 592 32.75 7.97 -5.04
CA THR A 592 32.02 7.46 -3.86
C THR A 592 31.53 6.02 -4.08
N PRO A 593 31.28 5.24 -3.00
CA PRO A 593 30.87 3.83 -3.11
C PRO A 593 29.56 3.60 -3.88
N GLY A 594 28.64 4.58 -3.90
CA GLY A 594 27.40 4.49 -4.67
C GLY A 594 27.62 4.36 -6.19
N LYS A 595 28.78 4.80 -6.69
CA LYS A 595 29.14 4.68 -8.11
C LYS A 595 29.46 3.26 -8.57
N ALA A 596 29.65 2.32 -7.65
CA ALA A 596 29.87 0.91 -7.98
C ALA A 596 28.56 0.13 -8.20
N VAL A 597 27.41 0.79 -8.08
CA VAL A 597 26.09 0.15 -8.14
C VAL A 597 25.07 1.04 -8.88
N ASP A 598 25.51 2.09 -9.58
CA ASP A 598 24.64 3.08 -10.22
C ASP A 598 24.13 2.62 -11.61
N GLY A 599 24.72 1.56 -12.16
CA GLY A 599 24.41 1.01 -13.48
C GLY A 599 25.15 1.70 -14.62
N ASP A 600 26.13 2.57 -14.34
CA ASP A 600 26.97 3.25 -15.33
C ASP A 600 28.41 2.73 -15.28
N ALA A 601 28.78 1.90 -16.26
CA ALA A 601 30.12 1.35 -16.34
C ALA A 601 31.24 2.39 -16.55
N ASN A 602 30.95 3.66 -16.84
CA ASN A 602 31.95 4.73 -16.97
C ASN A 602 32.21 5.48 -15.66
N SER A 603 31.30 5.35 -14.71
CA SER A 603 31.38 5.79 -13.32
C SER A 603 32.20 4.77 -12.51
N TYR A 604 32.77 5.15 -11.37
CA TYR A 604 33.46 4.19 -10.48
C TYR A 604 33.63 4.68 -9.05
N TRP A 605 33.71 3.71 -8.13
CA TRP A 605 34.24 3.88 -6.79
C TRP A 605 35.76 3.68 -6.80
N GLU A 606 36.49 4.51 -6.05
CA GLU A 606 37.92 4.35 -5.76
C GLU A 606 38.16 4.53 -4.26
N SER A 607 38.81 3.54 -3.64
CA SER A 607 39.17 3.58 -2.22
C SER A 607 40.31 4.55 -1.91
N VAL A 608 40.65 4.73 -0.62
CA VAL A 608 41.84 5.50 -0.23
C VAL A 608 43.13 4.85 -0.78
N ASN A 609 44.02 5.65 -1.36
CA ASN A 609 45.26 5.18 -1.98
C ASN A 609 46.28 4.71 -0.93
N ASN A 610 47.04 3.67 -1.27
CA ASN A 610 48.10 3.06 -0.46
C ASN A 610 47.62 2.55 0.92
N ALA A 611 46.34 2.20 1.05
CA ALA A 611 45.71 1.85 2.32
C ALA A 611 45.07 0.45 2.33
N PHE A 612 45.55 -0.49 1.52
CA PHE A 612 45.02 -1.85 1.50
C PHE A 612 45.14 -2.56 2.87
N PRO A 613 44.18 -3.44 3.24
CA PRO A 613 42.98 -3.77 2.49
C PRO A 613 41.90 -2.70 2.59
N GLN A 614 41.15 -2.50 1.51
CA GLN A 614 40.00 -1.59 1.45
C GLN A 614 38.75 -2.39 1.11
N SER A 615 37.60 -2.00 1.67
CA SER A 615 36.36 -2.76 1.49
C SER A 615 35.22 -1.90 0.96
N LEU A 616 34.42 -2.48 0.08
CA LEU A 616 33.12 -1.99 -0.39
C LEU A 616 32.04 -2.95 0.11
N THR A 617 31.01 -2.44 0.78
CA THR A 617 29.88 -3.22 1.32
C THR A 617 28.58 -2.71 0.72
N ILE A 618 27.79 -3.60 0.13
CA ILE A 618 26.49 -3.32 -0.50
C ILE A 618 25.41 -4.02 0.33
N ASP A 619 24.38 -3.27 0.74
CA ASP A 619 23.18 -3.83 1.39
C ASP A 619 22.12 -4.16 0.33
N LEU A 620 21.94 -5.46 0.06
CA LEU A 620 20.93 -5.97 -0.88
C LEU A 620 19.49 -5.78 -0.37
N GLY A 621 19.29 -5.23 0.84
CA GLY A 621 17.99 -4.92 1.45
C GLY A 621 17.36 -6.10 2.18
N SER A 622 17.57 -7.33 1.68
CA SER A 622 17.10 -8.60 2.24
C SER A 622 18.15 -9.69 2.04
N SER A 623 18.02 -10.81 2.75
CA SER A 623 18.89 -11.97 2.52
C SER A 623 18.55 -12.61 1.18
N GLU A 624 19.43 -12.44 0.19
CA GLU A 624 19.24 -12.94 -1.16
C GLU A 624 20.08 -14.21 -1.40
N ALA A 625 19.53 -15.15 -2.16
CA ALA A 625 20.32 -16.24 -2.72
C ALA A 625 21.18 -15.69 -3.86
N VAL A 626 22.49 -15.59 -3.67
CA VAL A 626 23.43 -15.09 -4.70
C VAL A 626 24.25 -16.26 -5.23
N ARG A 627 24.43 -16.32 -6.55
CA ARG A 627 25.13 -17.43 -7.23
C ARG A 627 26.32 -16.96 -8.06
N ARG A 628 26.31 -15.74 -8.58
CA ARG A 628 27.52 -15.11 -9.10
C ARG A 628 27.53 -13.59 -8.89
N LEU A 629 28.74 -13.04 -8.94
CA LEU A 629 28.98 -11.61 -9.07
C LEU A 629 29.55 -11.28 -10.45
N VAL A 630 29.28 -10.08 -10.94
CA VAL A 630 30.03 -9.47 -12.05
C VAL A 630 30.69 -8.21 -11.53
N LEU A 631 32.01 -8.19 -11.58
CA LEU A 631 32.82 -7.06 -11.19
C LEU A 631 33.32 -6.38 -12.45
N LYS A 632 33.24 -5.05 -12.51
CA LYS A 632 33.69 -4.27 -13.66
C LYS A 632 34.65 -3.16 -13.26
N LEU A 633 35.49 -2.77 -14.21
CA LEU A 633 36.19 -1.48 -14.24
C LEU A 633 35.74 -0.71 -15.48
N PRO A 634 35.97 0.62 -15.55
CA PRO A 634 35.56 1.36 -16.73
C PRO A 634 36.14 0.78 -18.02
N PRO A 635 35.34 0.67 -19.10
CA PRO A 635 35.70 -0.09 -20.29
C PRO A 635 36.78 0.58 -21.15
N SER A 636 37.13 1.83 -20.85
CA SER A 636 38.15 2.59 -21.57
C SER A 636 39.51 1.88 -21.54
N SER A 637 40.18 1.79 -22.70
CA SER A 637 41.52 1.22 -22.82
C SER A 637 42.58 1.95 -21.98
N ALA A 638 42.31 3.21 -21.59
CA ALA A 638 43.18 3.99 -20.70
C ALA A 638 43.33 3.36 -19.30
N TRP A 639 42.41 2.49 -18.88
CA TRP A 639 42.54 1.74 -17.63
C TRP A 639 43.61 0.64 -17.72
N GLY A 640 43.96 0.16 -18.92
CA GLY A 640 44.93 -0.90 -19.09
C GLY A 640 44.54 -2.22 -18.39
N ALA A 641 45.25 -3.30 -18.71
CA ALA A 641 45.04 -4.56 -18.05
C ALA A 641 45.62 -4.56 -16.62
N ARG A 642 44.85 -5.00 -15.63
CA ARG A 642 45.25 -5.01 -14.22
C ARG A 642 44.62 -6.16 -13.46
N THR A 643 45.23 -6.55 -12.34
CA THR A 643 44.68 -7.59 -11.46
C THR A 643 44.35 -6.99 -10.11
N GLN A 644 43.13 -7.17 -9.62
CA GLN A 644 42.76 -6.87 -8.24
C GLN A 644 42.61 -8.17 -7.43
N THR A 645 43.23 -8.24 -6.26
CA THR A 645 43.07 -9.38 -5.32
C THR A 645 41.88 -9.12 -4.41
N VAL A 646 40.79 -9.86 -4.61
CA VAL A 646 39.49 -9.65 -3.95
C VAL A 646 39.11 -10.86 -3.10
N THR A 647 38.64 -10.60 -1.88
CA THR A 647 37.92 -11.58 -1.02
C THR A 647 36.44 -11.22 -1.00
N VAL A 648 35.56 -12.19 -1.20
CA VAL A 648 34.10 -11.98 -1.09
C VAL A 648 33.64 -12.42 0.30
N LEU A 649 32.99 -11.51 1.01
CA LEU A 649 32.47 -11.69 2.34
C LEU A 649 30.95 -11.50 2.31
N GLY A 650 30.23 -12.30 3.10
CA GLY A 650 28.78 -12.27 3.23
C GLY A 650 28.36 -12.13 4.68
N SER A 651 27.30 -11.36 4.90
CA SER A 651 26.66 -11.19 6.21
C SER A 651 25.16 -11.06 6.05
N THR A 652 24.40 -11.53 7.04
CA THR A 652 22.94 -11.32 7.14
C THR A 652 22.57 -10.14 8.04
N ASP A 653 23.51 -9.64 8.85
CA ASP A 653 23.29 -8.64 9.90
C ASP A 653 24.12 -7.36 9.74
N GLY A 654 25.03 -7.32 8.77
CA GLY A 654 25.86 -6.15 8.46
C GLY A 654 27.05 -5.95 9.40
N SER A 655 27.25 -6.85 10.37
CA SER A 655 28.30 -6.76 11.39
C SER A 655 29.20 -7.99 11.40
N ASN A 656 28.62 -9.19 11.38
CA ASN A 656 29.35 -10.46 11.36
C ASN A 656 29.50 -10.94 9.92
N PHE A 657 30.73 -10.86 9.40
CA PHE A 657 31.04 -11.29 8.03
C PHE A 657 31.76 -12.64 8.04
N SER A 658 31.32 -13.51 7.13
CA SER A 658 31.99 -14.78 6.82
C SER A 658 32.56 -14.74 5.41
N THR A 659 33.66 -15.45 5.18
CA THR A 659 34.25 -15.58 3.84
C THR A 659 33.38 -16.49 2.97
N VAL A 660 32.89 -15.96 1.86
CA VAL A 660 32.14 -16.70 0.83
C VAL A 660 33.08 -17.19 -0.27
N VAL A 661 34.00 -16.34 -0.71
CA VAL A 661 35.09 -16.69 -1.65
C VAL A 661 36.40 -16.14 -1.10
N GLY A 662 37.40 -17.00 -1.00
CA GLY A 662 38.74 -16.64 -0.52
C GLY A 662 39.45 -15.63 -1.43
N ALA A 663 40.52 -15.02 -0.91
CA ALA A 663 41.31 -14.03 -1.63
C ALA A 663 41.80 -14.56 -2.99
N THR A 664 41.35 -13.94 -4.08
CA THR A 664 41.63 -14.38 -5.45
C THR A 664 42.00 -13.18 -6.32
N GLY A 665 43.04 -13.31 -7.14
CA GLY A 665 43.44 -12.30 -8.12
C GLY A 665 42.55 -12.35 -9.37
N TYR A 666 41.76 -11.32 -9.61
CA TYR A 666 40.90 -11.19 -10.78
C TYR A 666 41.51 -10.20 -11.78
N ARG A 667 41.81 -10.69 -13.00
CA ARG A 667 42.39 -9.89 -14.07
C ARG A 667 41.30 -9.21 -14.88
N PHE A 668 41.30 -7.88 -14.86
CA PHE A 668 40.50 -7.01 -15.70
C PHE A 668 41.31 -6.62 -16.92
N ASP A 669 40.75 -6.82 -18.10
CA ASP A 669 41.38 -6.46 -19.38
C ASP A 669 40.39 -5.65 -20.24
N PRO A 670 40.75 -4.43 -20.68
CA PRO A 670 39.89 -3.66 -21.59
C PRO A 670 39.57 -4.43 -22.88
N ALA A 671 40.45 -5.34 -23.34
CA ALA A 671 40.20 -6.17 -24.51
C ALA A 671 39.01 -7.15 -24.32
N THR A 672 38.66 -7.48 -23.08
CA THR A 672 37.49 -8.30 -22.72
C THR A 672 36.44 -7.48 -21.97
N GLY A 673 36.44 -6.15 -22.15
CA GLY A 673 35.45 -5.25 -21.56
C GLY A 673 35.65 -4.96 -20.08
N ASN A 674 36.84 -5.17 -19.52
CA ASN A 674 37.17 -4.91 -18.12
C ASN A 674 36.14 -5.51 -17.14
N THR A 675 35.72 -6.74 -17.43
CA THR A 675 34.67 -7.44 -16.69
C THR A 675 35.17 -8.79 -16.23
N VAL A 676 34.85 -9.16 -14.99
CA VAL A 676 35.17 -10.47 -14.41
C VAL A 676 33.93 -11.03 -13.72
N THR A 677 33.67 -12.31 -13.91
CA THR A 677 32.60 -13.05 -13.22
C THR A 677 33.19 -13.86 -12.07
N VAL A 678 32.56 -13.79 -10.89
CA VAL A 678 32.93 -14.55 -9.69
C VAL A 678 31.78 -15.49 -9.32
N ALA A 679 31.97 -16.80 -9.46
CA ALA A 679 30.99 -17.78 -9.00
C ALA A 679 31.00 -17.89 -7.48
N LEU A 680 29.82 -18.04 -6.87
CA LEU A 680 29.64 -18.20 -5.43
C LEU A 680 29.20 -19.64 -5.12
N PRO A 681 29.56 -20.21 -3.96
CA PRO A 681 29.13 -21.55 -3.57
C PRO A 681 27.61 -21.70 -3.56
N GLY A 682 27.12 -22.86 -4.01
CA GLY A 682 25.70 -23.23 -3.90
C GLY A 682 25.25 -23.21 -2.45
N GLY A 683 24.22 -22.43 -2.13
CA GLY A 683 23.75 -22.20 -0.76
C GLY A 683 24.16 -20.85 -0.15
N THR A 684 24.93 -20.03 -0.87
CA THR A 684 25.21 -18.66 -0.45
C THR A 684 23.91 -17.86 -0.34
N ALA A 685 23.60 -17.40 0.87
CA ALA A 685 22.53 -16.46 1.16
C ALA A 685 23.10 -15.31 2.00
N LEU A 686 23.01 -14.08 1.50
CA LEU A 686 23.57 -12.91 2.17
C LEU A 686 22.71 -11.68 1.92
N ARG A 687 22.67 -10.77 2.90
CA ARG A 687 22.07 -9.43 2.74
C ARG A 687 23.15 -8.39 2.45
N HIS A 688 24.25 -8.46 3.18
CA HIS A 688 25.38 -7.56 3.02
C HIS A 688 26.50 -8.28 2.28
N LEU A 689 26.74 -7.83 1.05
CA LEU A 689 27.85 -8.28 0.21
C LEU A 689 29.03 -7.35 0.46
N ARG A 690 30.16 -7.89 0.92
CA ARG A 690 31.40 -7.11 1.11
C ARG A 690 32.52 -7.65 0.23
N LEU A 691 33.11 -6.78 -0.59
CA LEU A 691 34.33 -7.04 -1.33
C LEU A 691 35.49 -6.42 -0.58
N SER A 692 36.48 -7.22 -0.19
CA SER A 692 37.73 -6.73 0.41
C SER A 692 38.88 -6.85 -0.60
N VAL A 693 39.44 -5.72 -1.01
CA VAL A 693 40.53 -5.64 -1.99
C VAL A 693 41.85 -5.46 -1.24
N SER A 694 42.81 -6.36 -1.47
CA SER A 694 44.11 -6.37 -0.79
C SER A 694 45.30 -5.99 -1.68
N ALA A 695 45.12 -6.01 -3.00
CA ALA A 695 46.13 -5.57 -3.97
C ALA A 695 45.45 -5.17 -5.29
N ASN A 696 46.07 -4.25 -6.03
CA ASN A 696 45.71 -3.89 -7.40
C ASN A 696 46.99 -3.53 -8.16
N THR A 697 47.25 -4.19 -9.30
CA THR A 697 48.50 -3.98 -10.07
C THR A 697 48.49 -2.71 -10.93
N GLY A 698 47.33 -2.12 -11.18
CA GLY A 698 47.18 -0.94 -12.04
C GLY A 698 47.10 0.39 -11.29
N TRP A 699 46.74 0.36 -10.00
CA TRP A 699 46.58 1.55 -9.18
C TRP A 699 46.65 1.18 -7.68
N PRO A 700 47.18 2.03 -6.78
CA PRO A 700 47.30 1.69 -5.36
C PRO A 700 45.98 1.82 -4.57
N ALA A 701 44.82 1.51 -5.17
CA ALA A 701 43.50 1.51 -4.52
C ALA A 701 42.58 0.43 -5.09
N GLY A 702 41.53 0.08 -4.34
CA GLY A 702 40.44 -0.76 -4.82
C GLY A 702 39.48 0.05 -5.67
N GLN A 703 39.13 -0.46 -6.84
CA GLN A 703 38.28 0.23 -7.80
C GLN A 703 37.22 -0.71 -8.36
N PHE A 704 35.99 -0.22 -8.52
CA PHE A 704 34.91 -0.91 -9.23
C PHE A 704 34.02 0.11 -9.93
N SER A 705 33.78 -0.08 -11.23
CA SER A 705 32.72 0.67 -11.93
C SER A 705 31.36 0.08 -11.68
N GLU A 706 31.26 -1.25 -11.63
CA GLU A 706 30.03 -1.93 -11.26
C GLU A 706 30.35 -3.19 -10.44
N VAL A 707 29.49 -3.45 -9.47
CA VAL A 707 29.39 -4.70 -8.72
C VAL A 707 27.97 -5.20 -8.88
N GLU A 708 27.80 -6.21 -9.71
CA GLU A 708 26.50 -6.82 -10.00
C GLU A 708 26.40 -8.15 -9.22
N ALA A 709 25.22 -8.45 -8.68
CA ALA A 709 24.95 -9.68 -7.94
C ALA A 709 23.72 -10.39 -8.54
N TYR A 710 23.83 -11.68 -8.83
CA TYR A 710 22.77 -12.43 -9.52
C TYR A 710 22.38 -13.71 -8.77
N PRO A 711 21.09 -14.08 -8.80
CA PRO A 711 20.60 -15.31 -8.17
C PRO A 711 20.84 -16.59 -9.00
N THR A 712 21.46 -16.48 -10.18
CA THR A 712 21.90 -17.63 -11.01
C THR A 712 23.40 -17.63 -11.30
N SER A 713 23.94 -18.84 -11.53
CA SER A 713 25.37 -19.14 -11.68
C SER A 713 26.00 -18.60 -12.95
#